data_AF-A0A351YC87-F1
#
_entry.id   AF-A0A351YC87-F1
#
_cell.length_a   1.000
_cell.length_b   1.000
_cell.length_c   1.000
_cell.angle_alpha   90.00
_cell.angle_beta   90.00
_cell.angle_gamma   90.00
#
_symmetry.space_group_name_H-M   'P 1'
#
loop_
_entity.id
_entity.type
_entity.pdbx_description
1 polymer ?
#
loop_
_entity_poly.entity_id
_entity_poly.type
_entity_poly.pdbx_seq_one_letter_code
_entity_poly.pdbx_strand_id
1 'polypeptide(L)'
;MKKATFYAASLVTLMMMSCGQERVTIVVPPGANNRVAYAGERLEQKLDAAGYDATLDSILPTDPDHRVIVLAVAEGDSLKKEGYTITTADWLTTVTGNDPSGVIYGTVAITDQLQHDGTLTLPEGEVKDAPEMVLRGTCIGVQKTFILPGRHVYEYPYTPENFPWFYDKERWVEYLDMLVDNRMNSLYLWNGHPFASLVRLKDYPFAVEVDDETFKKNQEMYRFLTEEADKRGIFVIQKFYNILVSKPFAEHYGIKTQDRNRPITPLLSDYTRKSIAAFVETYPNVGLLVCLGEAMDTHEDDVEWFTKTIIPGVKDGLKALGRTDEPPILVRAHDTDSKMVMDAALPLYKNLYTMHKYNGESLTTYEPRGPWAEIHKNLSSLGSTHIENVHVLANLEPFRWSSPDFVEKTVQAMHDVHGANALHLFPQASYWEYPYTADKLPDGQREEQVYRDWAWYKLWGRYAWNCRRDRQEEIAYWDREFARFYGLSDEQGALIRTAYEESGEIAPKLLRRFGITEGNRQTLLLGMFVSQLVNPYKYTIYPGFYESCGPEGEKLIEYVEKEWKGQPHVGELPLDVVADCVKRGDAAVAAIDQLQGKAKANADELGRLINDMHCYREFAYFFDYKVRAAKKVLDYQWSRDLTHLDSVAPLLEKSLEHYRTLVDLTKDHYLYANSMQTAQRRIPIGGDDGKNKTWEELLPHYEKELANFQAHLQTLKDKAAGKVTDEAQSIEPLHPATVKLSGGALRPVRLSEGAVLLTNMPQAKVQALAPELAGLTAYAVDGASQREEGTKLEFTCTGPVKLLVGYFKDDQKKYAKTPTLETDASANEYGQAEPVLTNAIHLEGMPLANVHAYSFEAGSHTLLLPTGMALVLGFTDSSVTARNAALDGSDDAMDWLFY
;
A
#
# COMPACT_ATOMS: atom_id res chain seq x y z
N MET A 1 -9.63 -1.51 -65.71
CA MET A 1 -9.67 -2.56 -66.77
C MET A 1 -8.28 -2.64 -67.38
N LYS A 2 -7.48 -3.72 -67.38
CA LYS A 2 -7.64 -5.18 -67.24
C LYS A 2 -6.38 -5.68 -66.48
N LYS A 3 -6.49 -6.40 -65.36
CA LYS A 3 -6.70 -7.86 -65.23
C LYS A 3 -5.58 -8.72 -65.83
N ALA A 4 -5.06 -9.60 -64.96
CA ALA A 4 -4.43 -10.90 -65.23
C ALA A 4 -2.91 -10.96 -65.38
N THR A 5 -2.18 -10.96 -64.26
CA THR A 5 -1.01 -11.87 -64.03
C THR A 5 -0.56 -11.78 -62.57
N PHE A 6 -1.17 -12.53 -61.66
CA PHE A 6 -0.61 -12.93 -60.35
C PHE A 6 -1.58 -13.93 -59.69
N TYR A 7 -1.72 -15.12 -60.30
CA TYR A 7 -2.54 -16.21 -59.75
C TYR A 7 -1.84 -17.58 -59.82
N ALA A 8 -0.51 -17.61 -59.99
CA ALA A 8 0.25 -18.86 -60.09
C ALA A 8 1.28 -19.08 -58.98
N ALA A 9 1.41 -18.15 -58.02
CA ALA A 9 2.28 -18.31 -56.85
C ALA A 9 1.52 -18.52 -55.52
N SER A 10 0.18 -18.42 -55.53
CA SER A 10 -0.67 -18.59 -54.33
C SER A 10 -1.39 -19.94 -54.27
N LEU A 11 -1.20 -20.83 -55.26
CA LEU A 11 -1.80 -22.17 -55.28
C LEU A 11 -0.83 -23.30 -54.94
N VAL A 12 0.47 -23.02 -54.84
CA VAL A 12 1.49 -24.02 -54.45
C VAL A 12 1.93 -23.85 -52.99
N THR A 13 1.64 -22.71 -52.36
CA THR A 13 1.81 -22.50 -50.91
C THR A 13 0.56 -22.90 -50.10
N LEU A 14 -0.58 -23.13 -50.75
CA LEU A 14 -1.81 -23.62 -50.12
C LEU A 14 -1.98 -25.15 -50.14
N MET A 15 -1.00 -25.88 -50.66
CA MET A 15 -1.02 -27.35 -50.77
C MET A 15 0.07 -28.05 -49.93
N MET A 16 0.66 -27.36 -48.95
CA MET A 16 1.57 -27.94 -47.94
C MET A 16 1.28 -27.45 -46.50
N MET A 17 0.01 -27.25 -46.14
CA MET A 17 -0.46 -27.20 -44.73
C MET A 17 -1.84 -27.86 -44.61
N SER A 18 -1.96 -29.10 -45.08
CA SER A 18 -3.03 -30.02 -44.70
C SER A 18 -2.43 -31.18 -43.90
N CYS A 19 -1.52 -30.89 -42.97
CA CYS A 19 -1.37 -31.77 -41.82
C CYS A 19 -2.65 -31.60 -41.00
N GLY A 20 -3.43 -32.67 -40.80
CA GLY A 20 -4.61 -32.61 -39.95
C GLY A 20 -4.23 -32.04 -38.58
N GLN A 21 -5.04 -31.13 -38.06
CA GLN A 21 -4.87 -30.65 -36.68
C GLN A 21 -4.93 -31.87 -35.76
N GLU A 22 -3.98 -31.97 -34.83
CA GLU A 22 -3.97 -33.07 -33.88
C GLU A 22 -5.24 -32.99 -33.02
N ARG A 23 -6.03 -34.06 -33.04
CA ARG A 23 -7.30 -34.13 -32.31
C ARG A 23 -7.05 -34.41 -30.84
N VAL A 24 -7.76 -33.72 -29.95
CA VAL A 24 -7.72 -33.95 -28.50
C VAL A 24 -9.13 -34.00 -27.95
N THR A 25 -9.52 -35.11 -27.32
CA THR A 25 -10.82 -35.21 -26.65
C THR A 25 -10.65 -34.90 -25.16
N ILE A 26 -11.43 -33.96 -24.63
CA ILE A 26 -11.45 -33.63 -23.20
C ILE A 26 -12.74 -34.21 -22.61
N VAL A 27 -12.60 -35.13 -21.66
CA VAL A 27 -13.75 -35.81 -21.04
C VAL A 27 -14.09 -35.15 -19.71
N VAL A 28 -15.28 -34.53 -19.66
CA VAL A 28 -15.88 -33.96 -18.45
C VAL A 28 -17.06 -34.84 -18.01
N PRO A 29 -16.99 -35.50 -16.84
CA PRO A 29 -18.05 -36.41 -16.41
C PRO A 29 -19.44 -35.73 -16.33
N PRO A 30 -20.53 -36.44 -16.66
CA PRO A 30 -21.89 -35.93 -16.48
C PRO A 30 -22.15 -35.52 -15.02
N GLY A 31 -22.71 -34.33 -14.81
CA GLY A 31 -23.02 -33.81 -13.47
C GLY A 31 -21.78 -33.35 -12.68
N ALA A 32 -20.65 -33.14 -13.35
CA ALA A 32 -19.45 -32.59 -12.73
C ALA A 32 -19.71 -31.21 -12.08
N ASN A 33 -18.93 -30.92 -11.04
CA ASN A 33 -18.94 -29.61 -10.37
C ASN A 33 -18.64 -28.48 -11.38
N ASN A 34 -19.21 -27.28 -11.18
CA ASN A 34 -19.03 -26.13 -12.09
C ASN A 34 -17.56 -25.79 -12.37
N ARG A 35 -16.66 -26.02 -11.40
CA ARG A 35 -15.20 -25.82 -11.58
C ARG A 35 -14.56 -26.82 -12.52
N VAL A 36 -15.04 -28.07 -12.52
CA VAL A 36 -14.56 -29.12 -13.43
C VAL A 36 -15.08 -28.86 -14.85
N ALA A 37 -16.34 -28.43 -14.98
CA ALA A 37 -16.90 -28.00 -16.27
C ALA A 37 -16.10 -26.81 -16.84
N TYR A 38 -15.85 -25.80 -16.01
CA TYR A 38 -15.02 -24.65 -16.38
C TYR A 38 -13.60 -25.05 -16.79
N ALA A 39 -12.94 -25.95 -16.04
CA ALA A 39 -11.62 -26.45 -16.38
C ALA A 39 -11.58 -27.12 -17.77
N GLY A 40 -12.62 -27.90 -18.11
CA GLY A 40 -12.79 -28.51 -19.42
C GLY A 40 -12.95 -27.47 -20.53
N GLU A 41 -13.89 -26.54 -20.37
CA GLU A 41 -14.15 -25.46 -21.33
C GLU A 41 -12.91 -24.59 -21.56
N ARG A 42 -12.19 -24.23 -20.49
CA ARG A 42 -10.96 -23.44 -20.60
C ARG A 42 -9.84 -24.21 -21.29
N LEU A 43 -9.69 -25.51 -20.99
CA LEU A 43 -8.68 -26.34 -21.63
C LEU A 43 -8.97 -26.50 -23.13
N GLU A 44 -10.22 -26.73 -23.52
CA GLU A 44 -10.66 -26.79 -24.93
C GLU A 44 -10.27 -25.50 -25.65
N GLN A 45 -10.67 -24.34 -25.12
CA GLN A 45 -10.36 -23.04 -25.70
C GLN A 45 -8.86 -22.78 -25.87
N LYS A 46 -8.04 -23.14 -24.86
CA LYS A 46 -6.58 -22.94 -24.91
C LYS A 46 -5.90 -23.90 -25.90
N LEU A 47 -6.39 -25.14 -26.04
CA LEU A 47 -5.88 -26.09 -27.03
C LEU A 47 -6.28 -25.68 -28.45
N ASP A 48 -7.52 -25.27 -28.67
CA ASP A 48 -7.99 -24.76 -29.98
C ASP A 48 -7.20 -23.52 -30.40
N ALA A 49 -6.99 -22.57 -29.48
CA ALA A 49 -6.18 -21.39 -29.73
C ALA A 49 -4.70 -21.71 -30.05
N ALA A 50 -4.20 -22.86 -29.59
CA ALA A 50 -2.88 -23.38 -29.92
C ALA A 50 -2.84 -24.23 -31.19
N GLY A 51 -3.97 -24.42 -31.88
CA GLY A 51 -4.05 -25.08 -33.19
C GLY A 51 -4.42 -26.57 -33.16
N TYR A 52 -4.84 -27.12 -32.03
CA TYR A 52 -5.40 -28.48 -31.92
C TYR A 52 -6.89 -28.51 -32.34
N ASP A 53 -7.42 -29.68 -32.68
CA ASP A 53 -8.87 -29.92 -32.86
C ASP A 53 -9.40 -30.48 -31.54
N ALA A 54 -9.64 -29.59 -30.56
CA ALA A 54 -10.07 -29.98 -29.22
C ALA A 54 -11.60 -30.08 -29.16
N THR A 55 -12.11 -31.13 -28.50
CA THR A 55 -13.56 -31.30 -28.31
C THR A 55 -13.89 -31.78 -26.92
N LEU A 56 -14.90 -31.18 -26.29
CA LEU A 56 -15.51 -31.69 -25.06
C LEU A 56 -16.45 -32.88 -25.33
N ASP A 57 -16.29 -33.94 -24.54
CA ASP A 57 -17.22 -35.07 -24.47
C ASP A 57 -17.50 -35.43 -23.00
N SER A 58 -18.60 -36.14 -22.77
CA SER A 58 -18.97 -36.68 -21.46
C SER A 58 -18.75 -38.19 -21.34
N ILE A 59 -18.42 -38.85 -22.45
CA ILE A 59 -18.20 -40.29 -22.52
C ILE A 59 -16.75 -40.57 -22.89
N LEU A 60 -16.09 -41.44 -22.12
CA LEU A 60 -14.75 -41.91 -22.46
C LEU A 60 -14.80 -42.75 -23.75
N PRO A 61 -14.10 -42.36 -24.83
CA PRO A 61 -14.04 -43.16 -26.05
C PRO A 61 -13.33 -44.50 -25.80
N THR A 62 -13.70 -45.52 -26.56
CA THR A 62 -13.06 -46.85 -26.51
C THR A 62 -11.98 -46.92 -27.58
N ASP A 63 -10.71 -47.03 -27.18
CA ASP A 63 -9.54 -47.21 -28.05
C ASP A 63 -9.42 -46.15 -29.17
N PRO A 64 -9.33 -44.86 -28.83
CA PRO A 64 -9.16 -43.79 -29.80
C PRO A 64 -7.76 -43.81 -30.44
N ASP A 65 -7.67 -43.31 -31.66
CA ASP A 65 -6.43 -43.06 -32.41
C ASP A 65 -5.78 -41.70 -32.09
N HIS A 66 -6.29 -41.00 -31.07
CA HIS A 66 -5.93 -39.63 -30.69
C HIS A 66 -5.87 -39.50 -29.16
N ARG A 67 -5.35 -38.37 -28.67
CA ARG A 67 -5.18 -38.15 -27.23
C ARG A 67 -6.50 -37.84 -26.53
N VAL A 68 -6.65 -38.35 -25.32
CA VAL A 68 -7.81 -38.10 -24.46
C VAL A 68 -7.36 -37.61 -23.10
N ILE A 69 -7.94 -36.49 -22.64
CA ILE A 69 -7.69 -35.92 -21.32
C ILE A 69 -8.96 -36.06 -20.48
N VAL A 70 -8.94 -36.89 -19.43
CA VAL A 70 -10.07 -37.08 -18.51
C VAL A 70 -9.89 -36.18 -17.29
N LEU A 71 -10.93 -35.42 -16.95
CA LEU A 71 -10.96 -34.60 -15.74
C LEU A 71 -11.73 -35.32 -14.63
N ALA A 72 -11.08 -35.50 -13.48
CA ALA A 72 -11.65 -36.22 -12.34
C ALA A 72 -11.37 -35.52 -11.01
N VAL A 73 -12.24 -35.76 -10.02
CA VAL A 73 -12.00 -35.37 -8.62
C VAL A 73 -11.77 -36.64 -7.81
N ALA A 74 -10.75 -36.65 -6.95
CA ALA A 74 -10.42 -37.81 -6.13
C ALA A 74 -11.57 -38.18 -5.18
N GLU A 75 -11.81 -39.48 -5.00
CA GLU A 75 -12.83 -39.98 -4.05
C GLU A 75 -12.38 -39.90 -2.57
N GLY A 76 -11.11 -39.61 -2.32
CA GLY A 76 -10.52 -39.47 -0.99
C GLY A 76 -9.39 -38.46 -0.94
N ASP A 77 -9.07 -37.99 0.27
CA ASP A 77 -8.06 -36.96 0.51
C ASP A 77 -6.64 -37.57 0.39
N SER A 78 -6.01 -37.37 -0.77
CA SER A 78 -4.71 -37.96 -1.12
C SER A 78 -3.60 -36.93 -1.26
N LEU A 79 -3.96 -35.66 -1.45
CA LEU A 79 -3.07 -34.50 -1.51
C LEU A 79 -3.61 -33.38 -0.60
N LYS A 80 -2.88 -32.27 -0.49
CA LYS A 80 -3.44 -31.06 0.14
C LYS A 80 -4.62 -30.53 -0.70
N LYS A 81 -5.49 -29.73 -0.05
CA LYS A 81 -6.51 -28.92 -0.74
C LYS A 81 -5.89 -28.22 -1.96
N GLU A 82 -6.61 -28.15 -3.07
CA GLU A 82 -6.17 -27.61 -4.36
C GLU A 82 -5.05 -28.39 -5.07
N GLY A 83 -4.57 -29.51 -4.50
CA GLY A 83 -3.58 -30.36 -5.15
C GLY A 83 -4.15 -31.15 -6.33
N TYR A 84 -3.27 -31.56 -7.24
CA TYR A 84 -3.63 -32.36 -8.41
C TYR A 84 -2.60 -33.44 -8.72
N THR A 85 -3.06 -34.47 -9.42
CA THR A 85 -2.24 -35.53 -10.02
C THR A 85 -2.51 -35.60 -11.51
N ILE A 86 -1.48 -35.57 -12.34
CA ILE A 86 -1.56 -35.83 -13.79
C ILE A 86 -0.89 -37.18 -14.05
N THR A 87 -1.60 -38.09 -14.72
CA THR A 87 -1.07 -39.39 -15.15
C THR A 87 -1.28 -39.57 -16.63
N THR A 88 -0.27 -40.04 -17.36
CA THR A 88 -0.39 -40.38 -18.78
C THR A 88 0.00 -41.84 -19.01
N ALA A 89 -0.86 -42.58 -19.70
CA ALA A 89 -0.61 -43.93 -20.17
C ALA A 89 -1.17 -44.08 -21.61
N ASP A 90 -0.29 -44.38 -22.56
CA ASP A 90 -0.60 -44.46 -23.99
C ASP A 90 -1.34 -43.20 -24.50
N TRP A 91 -2.60 -43.34 -24.92
CA TRP A 91 -3.44 -42.25 -25.44
C TRP A 91 -4.22 -41.50 -24.36
N LEU A 92 -4.21 -41.99 -23.12
CA LEU A 92 -5.04 -41.50 -22.02
C LEU A 92 -4.22 -40.71 -21.01
N THR A 93 -4.58 -39.44 -20.83
CA THR A 93 -4.14 -38.62 -19.70
C THR A 93 -5.30 -38.39 -18.74
N THR A 94 -5.06 -38.56 -17.44
CA THR A 94 -6.04 -38.24 -16.40
C THR A 94 -5.52 -37.10 -15.53
N VAL A 95 -6.30 -36.04 -15.39
CA VAL A 95 -6.09 -34.94 -14.46
C VAL A 95 -7.03 -35.12 -13.28
N THR A 96 -6.48 -35.56 -12.15
CA THR A 96 -7.24 -35.80 -10.93
C THR A 96 -6.94 -34.70 -9.91
N GLY A 97 -7.92 -33.84 -9.64
CA GLY A 97 -7.86 -32.87 -8.55
C GLY A 97 -8.23 -33.51 -7.21
N ASN A 98 -7.55 -33.14 -6.12
CA ASN A 98 -7.95 -33.52 -4.77
C ASN A 98 -9.29 -32.87 -4.37
N ASP A 99 -9.58 -31.72 -4.98
CA ASP A 99 -10.88 -31.06 -4.98
C ASP A 99 -11.13 -30.48 -6.39
N PRO A 100 -12.32 -29.91 -6.67
CA PRO A 100 -12.61 -29.34 -7.98
C PRO A 100 -11.66 -28.19 -8.40
N SER A 101 -11.06 -27.45 -7.45
CA SER A 101 -10.07 -26.42 -7.78
C SER A 101 -8.73 -27.05 -8.20
N GLY A 102 -8.34 -28.19 -7.62
CA GLY A 102 -7.19 -28.97 -8.08
C GLY A 102 -7.30 -29.38 -9.55
N VAL A 103 -8.51 -29.68 -10.04
CA VAL A 103 -8.73 -29.98 -11.47
C VAL A 103 -8.38 -28.76 -12.33
N ILE A 104 -8.83 -27.56 -11.94
CA ILE A 104 -8.47 -26.31 -12.63
C ILE A 104 -6.95 -26.19 -12.71
N TYR A 105 -6.24 -26.29 -11.58
CA TYR A 105 -4.79 -26.09 -11.58
C TYR A 105 -4.01 -27.18 -12.32
N GLY A 106 -4.51 -28.41 -12.35
CA GLY A 106 -3.96 -29.48 -13.19
C GLY A 106 -4.09 -29.16 -14.68
N THR A 107 -5.23 -28.60 -15.12
CA THR A 107 -5.37 -28.13 -16.51
C THR A 107 -4.50 -26.91 -16.81
N VAL A 108 -4.34 -25.99 -15.84
CA VAL A 108 -3.41 -24.85 -15.96
C VAL A 108 -1.98 -25.34 -16.17
N ALA A 109 -1.53 -26.35 -15.40
CA ALA A 109 -0.19 -26.93 -15.57
C ALA A 109 0.05 -27.51 -16.98
N ILE A 110 -0.95 -28.14 -17.59
CA ILE A 110 -0.89 -28.60 -18.98
C ILE A 110 -0.75 -27.40 -19.93
N THR A 111 -1.57 -26.35 -19.74
CA THR A 111 -1.51 -25.17 -20.60
C THR A 111 -0.25 -24.33 -20.43
N ASP A 112 0.33 -24.29 -19.22
CA ASP A 112 1.62 -23.63 -18.95
C ASP A 112 2.73 -24.32 -19.75
N GLN A 113 2.76 -25.66 -19.72
CA GLN A 113 3.73 -26.44 -20.49
C GLN A 113 3.55 -26.26 -21.99
N LEU A 114 2.31 -26.31 -22.50
CA LEU A 114 2.02 -26.03 -23.90
C LEU A 114 2.49 -24.64 -24.32
N GLN A 115 2.24 -23.62 -23.49
CA GLN A 115 2.68 -22.25 -23.76
C GLN A 115 4.20 -22.11 -23.79
N HIS A 116 4.90 -22.89 -22.96
CA HIS A 116 6.35 -22.84 -22.81
C HIS A 116 7.09 -23.64 -23.90
N ASP A 117 6.54 -24.78 -24.32
CA ASP A 117 7.17 -25.69 -25.27
C ASP A 117 6.67 -25.49 -26.71
N GLY A 118 5.54 -24.80 -26.89
CA GLY A 118 4.87 -24.60 -28.19
C GLY A 118 4.17 -25.85 -28.73
N THR A 119 4.29 -26.98 -28.04
CA THR A 119 3.66 -28.26 -28.36
C THR A 119 3.03 -28.85 -27.11
N LEU A 120 1.95 -29.62 -27.28
CA LEU A 120 1.28 -30.30 -26.18
C LEU A 120 2.15 -31.48 -25.74
N THR A 121 2.98 -31.24 -24.73
CA THR A 121 3.76 -32.26 -24.05
C THR A 121 3.00 -32.67 -22.79
N LEU A 122 2.69 -33.95 -22.65
CA LEU A 122 2.05 -34.51 -21.46
C LEU A 122 3.10 -35.29 -20.69
N PRO A 123 3.09 -35.26 -19.34
CA PRO A 123 4.15 -35.89 -18.56
C PRO A 123 4.16 -37.41 -18.78
N GLU A 124 5.35 -37.98 -18.93
CA GLU A 124 5.55 -39.44 -18.87
C GLU A 124 5.43 -39.89 -17.41
N GLY A 125 4.41 -40.71 -17.09
CA GLY A 125 4.18 -41.20 -15.73
C GLY A 125 3.27 -40.28 -14.90
N GLU A 126 3.58 -40.15 -13.60
CA GLU A 126 2.76 -39.44 -12.61
C GLU A 126 3.44 -38.13 -12.16
N VAL A 127 2.72 -37.02 -12.25
CA VAL A 127 3.11 -35.71 -11.69
C VAL A 127 2.11 -35.30 -10.62
N LYS A 128 2.60 -34.86 -9.47
CA LYS A 128 1.80 -34.39 -8.33
C LYS A 128 2.28 -33.03 -7.89
N ASP A 129 1.34 -32.12 -7.60
CA ASP A 129 1.65 -30.78 -7.14
C ASP A 129 0.50 -30.22 -6.29
N ALA A 130 0.80 -29.28 -5.41
CA ALA A 130 -0.17 -28.59 -4.56
C ALA A 130 0.42 -27.27 -4.03
N PRO A 131 -0.40 -26.25 -3.74
CA PRO A 131 0.11 -24.96 -3.29
C PRO A 131 0.71 -25.02 -1.88
N GLU A 132 1.77 -24.24 -1.65
CA GLU A 132 2.34 -23.96 -0.32
C GLU A 132 1.45 -23.01 0.48
N MET A 133 1.06 -21.87 -0.12
CA MET A 133 0.14 -20.91 0.49
C MET A 133 -1.31 -21.26 0.20
N VAL A 134 -2.16 -21.33 1.22
CA VAL A 134 -3.56 -21.81 1.12
C VAL A 134 -4.54 -20.78 0.54
N LEU A 135 -4.16 -19.50 0.58
CA LEU A 135 -4.96 -18.41 0.04
C LEU A 135 -4.02 -17.43 -0.66
N ARG A 136 -4.30 -17.14 -1.93
CA ARG A 136 -3.39 -16.44 -2.86
C ARG A 136 -4.24 -15.50 -3.70
N GLY A 137 -4.14 -14.19 -3.48
CA GLY A 137 -5.04 -13.29 -4.16
C GLY A 137 -4.60 -11.84 -4.23
N THR A 138 -5.40 -11.06 -4.93
CA THR A 138 -5.14 -9.66 -5.25
C THR A 138 -6.28 -8.77 -4.74
N CYS A 139 -6.01 -7.48 -4.59
CA CYS A 139 -7.05 -6.49 -4.32
C CYS A 139 -7.29 -5.52 -5.47
N ILE A 140 -8.52 -5.04 -5.53
CA ILE A 140 -8.92 -3.88 -6.31
C ILE A 140 -9.53 -2.85 -5.35
N GLY A 141 -9.02 -1.63 -5.41
CA GLY A 141 -9.58 -0.50 -4.69
C GLY A 141 -10.83 0.02 -5.38
N VAL A 142 -11.98 -0.05 -4.71
CA VAL A 142 -13.16 0.75 -5.07
C VAL A 142 -12.98 2.12 -4.40
N GLN A 143 -11.94 2.81 -4.85
CA GLN A 143 -11.30 3.98 -4.24
C GLN A 143 -10.85 4.97 -5.32
N LYS A 144 -10.53 6.20 -4.93
CA LYS A 144 -10.05 7.26 -5.85
C LYS A 144 -8.78 7.92 -5.34
N THR A 145 -8.10 8.59 -6.25
CA THR A 145 -6.91 9.43 -5.98
C THR A 145 -7.23 10.67 -5.14
N PHE A 146 -8.51 11.07 -5.06
CA PHE A 146 -9.01 12.26 -4.37
C PHE A 146 -10.26 11.95 -3.54
N ILE A 147 -10.53 12.76 -2.51
CA ILE A 147 -11.72 12.64 -1.66
C ILE A 147 -12.95 13.22 -2.38
N LEU A 148 -14.07 12.49 -2.40
CA LEU A 148 -15.31 12.97 -3.00
C LEU A 148 -15.88 14.19 -2.25
N PRO A 149 -16.53 15.13 -2.96
CA PRO A 149 -17.17 16.28 -2.32
C PRO A 149 -18.15 15.88 -1.21
N GLY A 150 -17.97 16.48 -0.02
CA GLY A 150 -18.85 16.25 1.14
C GLY A 150 -18.77 14.85 1.73
N ARG A 151 -17.63 14.16 1.51
CA ARG A 151 -17.28 12.85 2.07
C ARG A 151 -15.88 12.91 2.70
N HIS A 152 -15.51 11.88 3.44
CA HIS A 152 -14.19 11.72 4.04
C HIS A 152 -13.37 10.61 3.35
N VAL A 153 -12.17 10.37 3.84
CA VAL A 153 -11.26 9.35 3.31
C VAL A 153 -11.94 7.97 3.25
N TYR A 154 -11.66 7.22 2.19
CA TYR A 154 -12.20 5.90 1.87
C TYR A 154 -13.69 5.81 1.47
N GLU A 155 -14.47 6.89 1.56
CA GLU A 155 -15.93 6.89 1.30
C GLU A 155 -16.28 7.07 -0.18
N TYR A 156 -16.42 5.97 -0.91
CA TYR A 156 -16.81 5.99 -2.32
C TYR A 156 -17.98 5.04 -2.61
N PRO A 157 -19.19 5.56 -2.87
CA PRO A 157 -20.32 4.74 -3.27
C PRO A 157 -20.04 3.99 -4.58
N TYR A 158 -20.59 2.79 -4.69
CA TYR A 158 -20.48 1.99 -5.90
C TYR A 158 -21.46 2.56 -6.93
N THR A 159 -20.95 3.37 -7.86
CA THR A 159 -21.75 3.98 -8.94
C THR A 159 -21.00 3.91 -10.28
N PRO A 160 -21.71 3.87 -11.42
CA PRO A 160 -21.08 3.90 -12.75
C PRO A 160 -20.26 5.17 -13.00
N GLU A 161 -20.61 6.29 -12.38
CA GLU A 161 -19.90 7.57 -12.51
C GLU A 161 -18.53 7.51 -11.82
N ASN A 162 -18.48 6.89 -10.65
CA ASN A 162 -17.23 6.70 -9.93
C ASN A 162 -16.40 5.58 -10.56
N PHE A 163 -17.01 4.44 -10.87
CA PHE A 163 -16.31 3.20 -11.22
C PHE A 163 -16.94 2.54 -12.45
N PRO A 164 -16.85 3.15 -13.64
CA PRO A 164 -17.47 2.58 -14.85
C PRO A 164 -16.94 1.18 -15.15
N TRP A 165 -15.65 0.93 -14.88
CA TRP A 165 -14.99 -0.37 -15.01
C TRP A 165 -15.62 -1.47 -14.15
N PHE A 166 -16.25 -1.13 -13.02
CA PHE A 166 -16.86 -2.12 -12.13
C PHE A 166 -18.07 -2.81 -12.77
N TYR A 167 -18.70 -2.15 -13.74
CA TYR A 167 -19.91 -2.61 -14.44
C TYR A 167 -19.59 -3.24 -15.81
N ASP A 168 -18.30 -3.40 -16.12
CA ASP A 168 -17.83 -4.05 -17.34
C ASP A 168 -17.59 -5.55 -17.06
N LYS A 169 -18.50 -6.39 -17.56
CA LYS A 169 -18.46 -7.85 -17.35
C LYS A 169 -17.31 -8.53 -18.08
N GLU A 170 -16.94 -8.03 -19.26
CA GLU A 170 -15.86 -8.63 -20.08
C GLU A 170 -14.52 -8.41 -19.38
N ARG A 171 -14.29 -7.19 -18.89
CA ARG A 171 -13.12 -6.87 -18.06
C ARG A 171 -13.00 -7.75 -16.81
N TRP A 172 -14.12 -8.03 -16.14
CA TRP A 172 -14.11 -8.94 -14.99
C TRP A 172 -13.73 -10.36 -15.37
N VAL A 173 -14.22 -10.87 -16.51
CA VAL A 173 -13.82 -12.18 -17.02
C VAL A 173 -12.32 -12.23 -17.30
N GLU A 174 -11.77 -11.22 -17.98
CA GLU A 174 -10.33 -11.11 -18.24
C GLU A 174 -9.51 -11.09 -16.94
N TYR A 175 -9.92 -10.31 -15.94
CA TYR A 175 -9.24 -10.24 -14.65
C TYR A 175 -9.27 -11.58 -13.91
N LEU A 176 -10.44 -12.21 -13.81
CA LEU A 176 -10.58 -13.49 -13.13
C LEU A 176 -9.84 -14.61 -13.88
N ASP A 177 -9.77 -14.55 -15.22
CA ASP A 177 -8.99 -15.49 -16.01
C ASP A 177 -7.49 -15.30 -15.80
N MET A 178 -7.01 -14.07 -15.63
CA MET A 178 -5.63 -13.79 -15.22
C MET A 178 -5.33 -14.37 -13.83
N LEU A 179 -6.26 -14.30 -12.87
CA LEU A 179 -6.08 -14.94 -11.56
C LEU A 179 -5.93 -16.46 -11.69
N VAL A 180 -6.73 -17.12 -12.53
CA VAL A 180 -6.63 -18.57 -12.77
C VAL A 180 -5.29 -18.93 -13.43
N ASP A 181 -4.86 -18.18 -14.45
CA ASP A 181 -3.55 -18.39 -15.11
C ASP A 181 -2.39 -18.27 -14.10
N ASN A 182 -2.56 -17.47 -13.04
CA ASN A 182 -1.59 -17.30 -11.96
C ASN A 182 -1.89 -18.14 -10.72
N ARG A 183 -2.84 -19.09 -10.81
CA ARG A 183 -3.28 -20.00 -9.72
C ARG A 183 -3.69 -19.28 -8.42
N MET A 184 -4.20 -18.06 -8.55
CA MET A 184 -4.75 -17.25 -7.46
C MET A 184 -6.21 -17.63 -7.19
N ASN A 185 -6.56 -17.78 -5.91
CA ASN A 185 -7.85 -18.30 -5.45
C ASN A 185 -8.64 -17.30 -4.58
N SER A 186 -8.25 -16.03 -4.55
CA SER A 186 -9.00 -14.99 -3.83
C SER A 186 -8.92 -13.62 -4.49
N LEU A 187 -10.00 -12.85 -4.33
CA LEU A 187 -10.15 -11.49 -4.83
C LEU A 187 -10.73 -10.60 -3.74
N TYR A 188 -10.09 -9.47 -3.48
CA TYR A 188 -10.47 -8.53 -2.42
C TYR A 188 -10.96 -7.20 -2.99
N LEU A 189 -12.17 -6.79 -2.63
CA LEU A 189 -12.70 -5.46 -2.97
C LEU A 189 -12.56 -4.52 -1.76
N TRP A 190 -11.76 -3.46 -1.89
CA TRP A 190 -11.49 -2.53 -0.80
C TRP A 190 -12.34 -1.27 -0.90
N ASN A 191 -13.15 -1.03 0.13
CA ASN A 191 -13.99 0.17 0.25
C ASN A 191 -14.15 0.62 1.71
N GLY A 192 -14.44 1.90 1.94
CA GLY A 192 -14.76 2.46 3.26
C GLY A 192 -15.97 1.79 3.91
N HIS A 193 -17.14 1.98 3.28
CA HIS A 193 -18.44 1.56 3.80
C HIS A 193 -19.34 1.01 2.67
N PRO A 194 -19.07 -0.21 2.17
CA PRO A 194 -19.71 -0.74 0.96
C PRO A 194 -21.21 -1.03 1.17
N PHE A 195 -21.63 -1.27 2.40
CA PHE A 195 -22.96 -1.81 2.71
C PHE A 195 -24.10 -0.90 2.22
N ALA A 196 -23.92 0.42 2.32
CA ALA A 196 -24.94 1.39 1.92
C ALA A 196 -25.19 1.42 0.40
N SER A 197 -24.27 0.87 -0.39
CA SER A 197 -24.42 0.69 -1.84
C SER A 197 -25.00 -0.68 -2.22
N LEU A 198 -25.08 -1.63 -1.28
CA LEU A 198 -25.28 -3.07 -1.56
C LEU A 198 -26.46 -3.72 -0.85
N VAL A 199 -26.92 -3.16 0.28
CA VAL A 199 -28.06 -3.68 1.05
C VAL A 199 -29.04 -2.58 1.44
N ARG A 200 -30.29 -2.98 1.70
CA ARG A 200 -31.34 -2.10 2.23
C ARG A 200 -31.77 -2.57 3.60
N LEU A 201 -31.88 -1.64 4.54
CA LEU A 201 -32.31 -1.93 5.90
C LEU A 201 -33.72 -1.39 6.11
N LYS A 202 -34.62 -2.22 6.64
CA LYS A 202 -36.00 -1.82 6.93
C LYS A 202 -36.08 -0.68 7.94
N ASP A 203 -35.20 -0.69 8.93
CA ASP A 203 -35.17 0.29 10.01
C ASP A 203 -34.42 1.58 9.63
N TYR A 204 -33.60 1.51 8.57
CA TYR A 204 -32.79 2.62 8.06
C TYR A 204 -32.93 2.76 6.54
N PRO A 205 -34.16 2.92 6.00
CA PRO A 205 -34.38 2.93 4.55
C PRO A 205 -33.71 4.13 3.86
N PHE A 206 -33.46 5.21 4.61
CA PHE A 206 -32.77 6.41 4.15
C PHE A 206 -31.24 6.26 4.08
N ALA A 207 -30.66 5.17 4.60
CA ALA A 207 -29.19 4.99 4.65
C ALA A 207 -28.57 4.50 3.33
N VAL A 208 -29.39 4.22 2.32
CA VAL A 208 -28.90 3.82 1.00
C VAL A 208 -28.26 5.05 0.32
N GLU A 209 -27.04 4.90 -0.19
CA GLU A 209 -26.26 6.03 -0.73
C GLU A 209 -26.24 6.12 -2.26
N VAL A 210 -26.98 5.24 -2.94
CA VAL A 210 -27.13 5.18 -4.39
C VAL A 210 -28.61 5.14 -4.77
N ASP A 211 -28.95 5.57 -5.98
CA ASP A 211 -30.32 5.47 -6.49
C ASP A 211 -30.75 4.01 -6.76
N ASP A 212 -32.05 3.80 -6.99
CA ASP A 212 -32.64 2.48 -7.19
C ASP A 212 -32.11 1.75 -8.45
N GLU A 213 -31.72 2.49 -9.48
CA GLU A 213 -31.16 1.92 -10.71
C GLU A 213 -29.76 1.38 -10.45
N THR A 214 -28.91 2.20 -9.85
CA THR A 214 -27.55 1.87 -9.46
C THR A 214 -27.53 0.73 -8.44
N PHE A 215 -28.44 0.75 -7.45
CA PHE A 215 -28.57 -0.35 -6.49
C PHE A 215 -28.83 -1.71 -7.17
N LYS A 216 -29.69 -1.74 -8.20
CA LYS A 216 -29.97 -2.96 -8.98
C LYS A 216 -28.75 -3.40 -9.78
N LYS A 217 -28.04 -2.46 -10.42
CA LYS A 217 -26.78 -2.75 -11.13
C LYS A 217 -25.73 -3.34 -10.20
N ASN A 218 -25.62 -2.82 -8.98
CA ASN A 218 -24.71 -3.35 -7.96
C ASN A 218 -25.05 -4.80 -7.60
N GLN A 219 -26.34 -5.11 -7.37
CA GLN A 219 -26.79 -6.48 -7.11
C GLN A 219 -26.50 -7.42 -8.29
N GLU A 220 -26.70 -6.95 -9.52
CA GLU A 220 -26.38 -7.70 -10.74
C GLU A 220 -24.88 -7.98 -10.84
N MET A 221 -24.04 -6.97 -10.64
CA MET A 221 -22.59 -7.12 -10.72
C MET A 221 -22.03 -8.01 -9.61
N TYR A 222 -22.52 -7.92 -8.36
CA TYR A 222 -22.09 -8.83 -7.30
C TYR A 222 -22.52 -10.29 -7.54
N ARG A 223 -23.69 -10.51 -8.13
CA ARG A 223 -24.10 -11.86 -8.53
C ARG A 223 -23.21 -12.39 -9.65
N PHE A 224 -23.04 -11.60 -10.71
CA PHE A 224 -22.16 -11.96 -11.82
C PHE A 224 -20.73 -12.27 -11.34
N LEU A 225 -20.15 -11.38 -10.53
CA LEU A 225 -18.80 -11.54 -10.00
C LEU A 225 -18.67 -12.81 -9.15
N THR A 226 -19.64 -13.10 -8.28
CA THR A 226 -19.56 -14.30 -7.43
C THR A 226 -19.77 -15.60 -8.20
N GLU A 227 -20.66 -15.62 -9.20
CA GLU A 227 -20.86 -16.78 -10.09
C GLU A 227 -19.63 -17.04 -10.98
N GLU A 228 -19.06 -15.99 -11.58
CA GLU A 228 -17.86 -16.09 -12.41
C GLU A 228 -16.61 -16.45 -11.59
N ALA A 229 -16.49 -15.96 -10.36
CA ALA A 229 -15.39 -16.29 -9.46
C ALA A 229 -15.52 -17.74 -8.92
N ASP A 230 -16.72 -18.19 -8.54
CA ASP A 230 -16.90 -19.53 -7.97
C ASP A 230 -16.56 -20.65 -8.95
N LYS A 231 -16.99 -20.54 -10.22
CA LYS A 231 -16.63 -21.52 -11.26
C LYS A 231 -15.13 -21.55 -11.55
N ARG A 232 -14.39 -20.51 -11.16
CA ARG A 232 -12.93 -20.40 -11.23
C ARG A 232 -12.20 -20.81 -9.94
N GLY A 233 -12.95 -21.16 -8.89
CA GLY A 233 -12.36 -21.46 -7.58
C GLY A 233 -11.82 -20.23 -6.84
N ILE A 234 -12.31 -19.03 -7.16
CA ILE A 234 -11.86 -17.76 -6.58
C ILE A 234 -12.84 -17.31 -5.48
N PHE A 235 -12.32 -17.09 -4.28
CA PHE A 235 -13.06 -16.56 -3.15
C PHE A 235 -13.10 -15.03 -3.16
N VAL A 236 -14.29 -14.46 -3.41
CA VAL A 236 -14.50 -13.00 -3.37
C VAL A 236 -14.69 -12.53 -1.94
N ILE A 237 -13.98 -11.48 -1.55
CA ILE A 237 -13.93 -10.96 -0.17
C ILE A 237 -14.16 -9.45 -0.20
N GLN A 238 -15.16 -8.98 0.56
CA GLN A 238 -15.41 -7.56 0.77
C GLN A 238 -14.61 -7.05 1.96
N LYS A 239 -13.73 -6.08 1.73
CA LYS A 239 -13.02 -5.36 2.79
C LYS A 239 -13.80 -4.09 3.18
N PHE A 240 -13.89 -3.81 4.48
CA PHE A 240 -14.46 -2.55 4.99
C PHE A 240 -13.62 -1.90 6.12
N TYR A 241 -13.81 -0.61 6.36
CA TYR A 241 -13.19 0.16 7.46
C TYR A 241 -14.20 0.43 8.58
N ASN A 242 -13.73 0.85 9.76
CA ASN A 242 -14.59 1.11 10.91
C ASN A 242 -14.11 2.32 11.74
N ILE A 243 -14.99 3.08 12.40
CA ILE A 243 -16.47 3.09 12.26
C ILE A 243 -16.88 4.15 11.25
N LEU A 244 -17.36 3.69 10.09
CA LEU A 244 -17.93 4.54 9.05
C LEU A 244 -19.44 4.28 8.96
N VAL A 245 -20.21 5.33 8.65
CA VAL A 245 -21.63 5.23 8.27
C VAL A 245 -21.88 5.99 6.97
N SER A 246 -22.95 5.65 6.26
CA SER A 246 -23.32 6.34 5.02
C SER A 246 -23.59 7.83 5.24
N LYS A 247 -23.30 8.65 4.23
CA LYS A 247 -23.61 10.09 4.23
C LYS A 247 -25.11 10.37 4.52
N PRO A 248 -26.08 9.71 3.86
CA PRO A 248 -27.50 9.93 4.17
C PRO A 248 -27.89 9.57 5.62
N PHE A 249 -27.30 8.51 6.18
CA PHE A 249 -27.51 8.16 7.59
C PHE A 249 -26.94 9.23 8.52
N ALA A 250 -25.73 9.69 8.23
CA ALA A 250 -25.04 10.73 8.99
C ALA A 250 -25.84 12.04 9.00
N GLU A 251 -26.31 12.49 7.83
CA GLU A 251 -27.13 13.69 7.67
C GLU A 251 -28.48 13.58 8.40
N HIS A 252 -29.14 12.41 8.34
CA HIS A 252 -30.41 12.18 9.04
C HIS A 252 -30.28 12.37 10.56
N TYR A 253 -29.18 11.91 11.15
CA TYR A 253 -28.94 11.98 12.59
C TYR A 253 -28.10 13.19 13.02
N GLY A 254 -27.64 14.04 12.09
CA GLY A 254 -26.80 15.19 12.39
C GLY A 254 -25.43 14.83 12.96
N ILE A 255 -24.84 13.72 12.49
CA ILE A 255 -23.52 13.23 12.92
C ILE A 255 -22.52 13.24 11.75
N LYS A 256 -21.22 13.10 12.02
CA LYS A 256 -20.21 12.84 10.97
C LYS A 256 -20.32 11.41 10.44
N THR A 257 -19.94 11.17 9.20
CA THR A 257 -19.87 9.81 8.62
C THR A 257 -18.80 8.96 9.31
N GLN A 258 -17.67 9.57 9.65
CA GLN A 258 -16.60 8.99 10.46
C GLN A 258 -15.96 10.05 11.35
N ASP A 259 -15.45 9.62 12.51
CA ASP A 259 -14.75 10.45 13.48
C ASP A 259 -13.99 9.49 14.42
N ARG A 260 -12.65 9.52 14.38
CA ARG A 260 -11.81 8.55 15.08
C ARG A 260 -12.08 8.51 16.57
N ASN A 261 -12.24 9.68 17.18
CA ASN A 261 -12.37 9.82 18.64
C ASN A 261 -13.84 9.79 19.09
N ARG A 262 -14.77 9.42 18.22
CA ARG A 262 -16.19 9.27 18.58
C ARG A 262 -16.41 7.92 19.24
N PRO A 263 -17.01 7.86 20.45
CA PRO A 263 -17.27 6.60 21.13
C PRO A 263 -18.30 5.75 20.38
N ILE A 264 -18.26 4.43 20.64
CA ILE A 264 -19.29 3.50 20.19
C ILE A 264 -20.65 3.92 20.78
N THR A 265 -21.68 4.01 19.93
CA THR A 265 -23.05 4.27 20.38
C THR A 265 -23.99 3.13 19.99
N PRO A 266 -25.09 2.89 20.73
CA PRO A 266 -26.09 1.90 20.37
C PRO A 266 -26.64 2.10 18.94
N LEU A 267 -26.78 3.35 18.49
CA LEU A 267 -27.26 3.69 17.15
C LEU A 267 -26.29 3.21 16.06
N LEU A 268 -24.99 3.51 16.21
CA LEU A 268 -23.97 3.09 15.23
C LEU A 268 -23.85 1.57 15.19
N SER A 269 -23.87 0.93 16.37
CA SER A 269 -23.80 -0.52 16.52
C SER A 269 -24.99 -1.22 15.87
N ASP A 270 -26.22 -0.76 16.10
CA ASP A 270 -27.42 -1.37 15.51
C ASP A 270 -27.42 -1.24 13.97
N TYR A 271 -27.11 -0.06 13.43
CA TYR A 271 -27.01 0.17 11.99
C TYR A 271 -25.95 -0.75 11.33
N THR A 272 -24.77 -0.84 11.93
CA THR A 272 -23.67 -1.63 11.36
C THR A 272 -23.96 -3.13 11.46
N ARG A 273 -24.44 -3.61 12.62
CA ARG A 273 -24.83 -5.02 12.81
C ARG A 273 -25.86 -5.45 11.79
N LYS A 274 -26.90 -4.64 11.56
CA LYS A 274 -27.94 -4.92 10.55
C LYS A 274 -27.41 -4.84 9.12
N SER A 275 -26.49 -3.91 8.83
CA SER A 275 -25.81 -3.81 7.54
C SER A 275 -25.04 -5.10 7.22
N ILE A 276 -24.26 -5.60 8.17
CA ILE A 276 -23.47 -6.83 8.03
C ILE A 276 -24.40 -8.05 7.90
N ALA A 277 -25.42 -8.17 8.75
CA ALA A 277 -26.36 -9.29 8.70
C ALA A 277 -27.07 -9.37 7.33
N ALA A 278 -27.56 -8.23 6.83
CA ALA A 278 -28.19 -8.15 5.51
C ALA A 278 -27.21 -8.48 4.39
N PHE A 279 -25.94 -8.07 4.51
CA PHE A 279 -24.92 -8.37 3.50
C PHE A 279 -24.62 -9.87 3.43
N VAL A 280 -24.41 -10.51 4.58
CA VAL A 280 -24.17 -11.96 4.67
C VAL A 280 -25.35 -12.74 4.13
N GLU A 281 -26.59 -12.33 4.45
CA GLU A 281 -27.80 -12.97 3.92
C GLU A 281 -27.93 -12.80 2.39
N THR A 282 -27.60 -11.63 1.87
CA THR A 282 -27.77 -11.30 0.43
C THR A 282 -26.66 -11.91 -0.43
N TYR A 283 -25.43 -11.98 0.07
CA TYR A 283 -24.23 -12.43 -0.67
C TYR A 283 -23.50 -13.54 0.11
N PRO A 284 -24.10 -14.73 0.25
CA PRO A 284 -23.68 -15.76 1.22
C PRO A 284 -22.29 -16.38 0.96
N ASN A 285 -21.74 -16.20 -0.24
CA ASN A 285 -20.44 -16.72 -0.64
C ASN A 285 -19.33 -15.66 -0.64
N VAL A 286 -19.65 -14.41 -0.25
CA VAL A 286 -18.66 -13.32 -0.16
C VAL A 286 -18.09 -13.25 1.25
N GLY A 287 -16.77 -13.33 1.36
CA GLY A 287 -16.04 -13.20 2.62
C GLY A 287 -16.01 -11.76 3.14
N LEU A 288 -15.61 -11.59 4.40
CA LEU A 288 -15.43 -10.29 5.03
C LEU A 288 -13.98 -10.11 5.50
N LEU A 289 -13.35 -9.02 5.07
CA LEU A 289 -12.07 -8.55 5.59
C LEU A 289 -12.29 -7.29 6.43
N VAL A 290 -12.10 -7.43 7.73
CA VAL A 290 -12.40 -6.39 8.73
C VAL A 290 -11.14 -5.61 9.06
N CYS A 291 -11.22 -4.28 8.97
CA CYS A 291 -10.24 -3.36 9.54
C CYS A 291 -10.86 -2.69 10.76
N LEU A 292 -10.32 -2.93 11.95
CA LEU A 292 -10.75 -2.26 13.19
C LEU A 292 -10.06 -0.89 13.27
N GLY A 293 -10.47 0.00 12.38
CA GLY A 293 -9.84 1.28 12.12
C GLY A 293 -10.20 1.80 10.72
N GLU A 294 -9.81 3.02 10.35
CA GLU A 294 -8.94 3.93 11.12
C GLU A 294 -9.74 4.98 11.91
N ALA A 295 -11.07 4.87 11.93
CA ALA A 295 -11.96 5.75 12.67
C ALA A 295 -12.41 5.09 13.99
N MET A 296 -11.44 4.64 14.79
CA MET A 296 -11.58 4.02 16.10
C MET A 296 -10.53 4.60 17.06
N ASP A 297 -10.93 4.95 18.27
CA ASP A 297 -10.06 5.65 19.24
C ASP A 297 -9.10 4.66 19.93
N THR A 298 -9.67 3.66 20.62
CA THR A 298 -8.92 2.78 21.53
C THR A 298 -8.97 1.29 21.12
N HIS A 299 -7.98 0.51 21.59
CA HIS A 299 -7.97 -0.94 21.37
C HIS A 299 -9.10 -1.65 22.13
N GLU A 300 -9.56 -1.07 23.23
CA GLU A 300 -10.74 -1.52 23.97
C GLU A 300 -12.00 -1.37 23.11
N ASP A 301 -12.15 -0.25 22.38
CA ASP A 301 -13.24 -0.06 21.41
C ASP A 301 -13.15 -1.07 20.26
N ASP A 302 -11.95 -1.36 19.75
CA ASP A 302 -11.75 -2.36 18.68
C ASP A 302 -12.33 -3.73 19.08
N VAL A 303 -12.03 -4.15 20.30
CA VAL A 303 -12.51 -5.42 20.88
C VAL A 303 -14.02 -5.37 21.07
N GLU A 304 -14.57 -4.29 21.62
CA GLU A 304 -16.01 -4.13 21.80
C GLU A 304 -16.74 -4.20 20.45
N TRP A 305 -16.30 -3.41 19.47
CA TRP A 305 -16.93 -3.33 18.16
C TRP A 305 -16.90 -4.67 17.43
N PHE A 306 -15.74 -5.35 17.44
CA PHE A 306 -15.63 -6.64 16.75
C PHE A 306 -16.50 -7.71 17.41
N THR A 307 -16.48 -7.80 18.75
CA THR A 307 -17.13 -8.88 19.49
C THR A 307 -18.61 -8.65 19.77
N LYS A 308 -19.08 -7.40 19.79
CA LYS A 308 -20.47 -7.03 20.12
C LYS A 308 -21.29 -6.53 18.93
N THR A 309 -20.64 -6.11 17.85
CA THR A 309 -21.32 -5.59 16.65
C THR A 309 -21.07 -6.46 15.42
N ILE A 310 -19.82 -6.64 15.04
CA ILE A 310 -19.45 -7.32 13.79
C ILE A 310 -19.75 -8.82 13.84
N ILE A 311 -19.15 -9.56 14.78
CA ILE A 311 -19.37 -11.02 14.91
C ILE A 311 -20.87 -11.36 15.08
N PRO A 312 -21.63 -10.65 15.96
CA PRO A 312 -23.07 -10.88 16.05
C PRO A 312 -23.82 -10.60 14.74
N GLY A 313 -23.45 -9.56 13.98
CA GLY A 313 -24.03 -9.30 12.66
C GLY A 313 -23.79 -10.43 11.67
N VAL A 314 -22.57 -10.97 11.62
CA VAL A 314 -22.24 -12.14 10.79
C VAL A 314 -23.09 -13.35 11.20
N LYS A 315 -23.17 -13.64 12.50
CA LYS A 315 -23.97 -14.75 13.03
C LYS A 315 -25.47 -14.60 12.76
N ASP A 316 -26.00 -13.38 12.81
CA ASP A 316 -27.40 -13.12 12.48
C ASP A 316 -27.68 -13.45 11.01
N GLY A 317 -26.79 -13.05 10.08
CA GLY A 317 -26.89 -13.39 8.67
C GLY A 317 -26.78 -14.89 8.39
N LEU A 318 -25.79 -15.58 9.00
CA LEU A 318 -25.63 -17.04 8.88
C LEU A 318 -26.85 -17.79 9.43
N LYS A 319 -27.40 -17.33 10.55
CA LYS A 319 -28.62 -17.89 11.13
C LYS A 319 -29.83 -17.69 10.22
N ALA A 320 -29.97 -16.53 9.57
CA ALA A 320 -31.05 -16.29 8.60
C ALA A 320 -30.98 -17.25 7.41
N LEU A 321 -29.76 -17.60 6.96
CA LEU A 321 -29.50 -18.59 5.92
C LEU A 321 -29.64 -20.05 6.38
N GLY A 322 -29.79 -20.30 7.69
CA GLY A 322 -29.77 -21.65 8.25
C GLY A 322 -28.41 -22.35 8.15
N ARG A 323 -27.32 -21.59 7.93
CA ARG A 323 -25.95 -22.13 7.87
C ARG A 323 -25.44 -22.44 9.27
N THR A 324 -24.86 -23.63 9.41
CA THR A 324 -24.24 -24.11 10.66
C THR A 324 -22.72 -24.17 10.58
N ASP A 325 -22.16 -23.99 9.38
CA ASP A 325 -20.74 -23.84 9.18
C ASP A 325 -20.28 -22.41 9.53
N GLU A 326 -19.03 -22.27 9.98
CA GLU A 326 -18.40 -20.97 10.27
C GLU A 326 -17.43 -20.63 9.13
N PRO A 327 -17.86 -19.90 8.08
CA PRO A 327 -16.94 -19.40 7.04
C PRO A 327 -15.89 -18.45 7.64
N PRO A 328 -14.70 -18.31 7.05
CA PRO A 328 -13.65 -17.49 7.66
C PRO A 328 -14.03 -16.00 7.69
N ILE A 329 -13.82 -15.36 8.85
CA ILE A 329 -13.76 -13.89 8.96
C ILE A 329 -12.29 -13.49 8.98
N LEU A 330 -11.87 -12.62 8.06
CA LEU A 330 -10.50 -12.13 8.00
C LEU A 330 -10.39 -10.83 8.79
N VAL A 331 -9.36 -10.69 9.61
CA VAL A 331 -9.15 -9.51 10.47
C VAL A 331 -7.76 -8.95 10.22
N ARG A 332 -7.69 -7.64 9.90
CA ARG A 332 -6.41 -6.94 9.74
C ARG A 332 -5.82 -6.62 11.11
N ALA A 333 -4.50 -6.74 11.22
CA ALA A 333 -3.71 -6.29 12.36
C ALA A 333 -3.39 -4.78 12.33
N HIS A 334 -3.87 -4.08 11.31
CA HIS A 334 -3.67 -2.65 11.10
C HIS A 334 -4.44 -1.82 12.15
N ASP A 335 -3.75 -0.86 12.77
CA ASP A 335 -4.32 0.11 13.74
C ASP A 335 -4.95 -0.52 15.00
N THR A 336 -4.67 -1.79 15.32
CA THR A 336 -5.31 -2.50 16.45
C THR A 336 -4.34 -3.39 17.23
N ASP A 337 -4.68 -3.71 18.48
CA ASP A 337 -4.01 -4.77 19.24
C ASP A 337 -4.58 -6.13 18.85
N SER A 338 -3.92 -6.76 17.88
CA SER A 338 -4.37 -8.03 17.31
C SER A 338 -4.45 -9.15 18.34
N LYS A 339 -3.58 -9.15 19.35
CA LYS A 339 -3.63 -10.17 20.40
C LYS A 339 -4.90 -10.01 21.22
N MET A 340 -5.18 -8.79 21.67
CA MET A 340 -6.36 -8.48 22.47
C MET A 340 -7.66 -8.82 21.73
N VAL A 341 -7.74 -8.47 20.44
CA VAL A 341 -8.88 -8.77 19.58
C VAL A 341 -9.06 -10.28 19.40
N MET A 342 -7.99 -11.02 19.08
CA MET A 342 -8.08 -12.46 18.84
C MET A 342 -8.44 -13.25 20.11
N ASP A 343 -7.83 -12.91 21.25
CA ASP A 343 -8.14 -13.55 22.54
C ASP A 343 -9.64 -13.41 22.91
N ALA A 344 -10.24 -12.25 22.60
CA ALA A 344 -11.65 -11.98 22.87
C ALA A 344 -12.61 -12.57 21.82
N ALA A 345 -12.18 -12.65 20.56
CA ALA A 345 -13.03 -13.07 19.44
C ALA A 345 -13.07 -14.59 19.22
N LEU A 346 -11.97 -15.31 19.41
CA LEU A 346 -11.89 -16.77 19.22
C LEU A 346 -12.92 -17.57 20.05
N PRO A 347 -13.27 -17.19 21.30
CA PRO A 347 -14.37 -17.82 22.03
C PRO A 347 -15.71 -17.70 21.32
N LEU A 348 -15.92 -16.62 20.55
CA LEU A 348 -17.17 -16.29 19.89
C LEU A 348 -17.24 -16.81 18.45
N TYR A 349 -16.13 -16.85 17.72
CA TYR A 349 -16.08 -17.31 16.33
C TYR A 349 -14.76 -18.04 16.09
N LYS A 350 -14.79 -19.30 15.65
CA LYS A 350 -13.60 -20.16 15.61
C LYS A 350 -12.77 -19.96 14.34
N ASN A 351 -13.41 -19.71 13.22
CA ASN A 351 -12.74 -19.58 11.94
C ASN A 351 -12.34 -18.13 11.67
N LEU A 352 -11.26 -17.68 12.31
CA LEU A 352 -10.69 -16.35 12.15
C LEU A 352 -9.34 -16.42 11.44
N TYR A 353 -9.18 -15.66 10.37
CA TYR A 353 -7.92 -15.48 9.65
C TYR A 353 -7.35 -14.11 9.98
N THR A 354 -6.02 -14.00 10.03
CA THR A 354 -5.34 -12.73 10.32
C THR A 354 -4.63 -12.20 9.08
N MET A 355 -4.50 -10.88 8.96
CA MET A 355 -3.77 -10.25 7.86
C MET A 355 -2.89 -9.12 8.40
N HIS A 356 -1.60 -9.09 8.04
CA HIS A 356 -0.70 -8.00 8.40
C HIS A 356 0.18 -7.57 7.22
N LYS A 357 0.66 -6.32 7.25
CA LYS A 357 1.43 -5.70 6.19
C LYS A 357 2.86 -6.28 6.18
N TYR A 358 3.35 -6.77 5.04
CA TYR A 358 4.68 -7.42 4.97
C TYR A 358 5.84 -6.49 5.34
N ASN A 359 5.91 -5.31 4.71
CA ASN A 359 6.93 -4.29 4.98
C ASN A 359 6.26 -2.91 5.19
N GLY A 360 5.11 -2.90 5.86
CA GLY A 360 4.27 -1.72 5.91
C GLY A 360 3.57 -1.45 4.57
N GLU A 361 3.53 -0.21 4.09
CA GLU A 361 2.88 0.22 2.84
C GLU A 361 3.84 0.28 1.64
N SER A 362 4.97 -0.40 1.74
CA SER A 362 6.03 -0.46 0.74
C SER A 362 6.56 -1.88 0.57
N LEU A 363 7.47 -2.07 -0.40
CA LEU A 363 8.29 -3.29 -0.52
C LEU A 363 9.76 -2.91 -0.33
N THR A 364 10.38 -3.40 0.75
CA THR A 364 11.69 -2.89 1.21
C THR A 364 12.76 -3.95 1.34
N THR A 365 12.37 -5.20 1.62
CA THR A 365 13.33 -6.24 1.93
C THR A 365 12.80 -7.64 1.68
N TYR A 366 13.71 -8.58 1.45
CA TYR A 366 13.49 -10.02 1.60
C TYR A 366 14.19 -10.57 2.86
N GLU A 367 14.72 -9.69 3.71
CA GLU A 367 15.36 -9.99 5.00
C GLU A 367 14.65 -9.22 6.13
N PRO A 368 13.33 -9.42 6.35
CA PRO A 368 12.62 -8.73 7.43
C PRO A 368 13.08 -9.26 8.80
N ARG A 369 12.95 -8.43 9.83
CA ARG A 369 13.36 -8.77 11.20
C ARG A 369 12.61 -7.93 12.25
N GLY A 370 13.11 -7.91 13.47
CA GLY A 370 12.73 -6.93 14.48
C GLY A 370 11.29 -7.07 15.00
N PRO A 371 10.73 -5.99 15.58
CA PRO A 371 9.43 -6.05 16.24
C PRO A 371 8.27 -6.38 15.30
N TRP A 372 8.29 -5.98 14.03
CA TRP A 372 7.18 -6.31 13.13
C TRP A 372 7.17 -7.77 12.70
N ALA A 373 8.35 -8.38 12.50
CA ALA A 373 8.44 -9.83 12.29
C ALA A 373 7.90 -10.61 13.50
N GLU A 374 8.07 -10.09 14.72
CA GLU A 374 7.51 -10.70 15.93
C GLU A 374 5.97 -10.61 15.97
N ILE A 375 5.37 -9.51 15.49
CA ILE A 375 3.92 -9.41 15.31
C ILE A 375 3.41 -10.51 14.37
N HIS A 376 4.06 -10.67 13.21
CA HIS A 376 3.72 -11.73 12.25
C HIS A 376 3.81 -13.13 12.87
N LYS A 377 4.91 -13.46 13.56
CA LYS A 377 5.08 -14.76 14.23
C LYS A 377 4.00 -15.01 15.27
N ASN A 378 3.67 -14.01 16.08
CA ASN A 378 2.60 -14.13 17.07
C ASN A 378 1.24 -14.42 16.41
N LEU A 379 0.91 -13.75 15.32
CA LEU A 379 -0.33 -13.99 14.57
C LEU A 379 -0.35 -15.35 13.87
N SER A 380 0.77 -15.77 13.30
CA SER A 380 0.95 -17.09 12.68
C SER A 380 0.80 -18.23 13.71
N SER A 381 1.34 -18.03 14.92
CA SER A 381 1.32 -19.03 16.00
C SER A 381 -0.09 -19.42 16.50
N LEU A 382 -1.12 -18.67 16.10
CA LEU A 382 -2.52 -19.00 16.38
C LEU A 382 -2.99 -20.30 15.69
N GLY A 383 -2.21 -20.84 14.75
CA GLY A 383 -2.50 -22.10 14.07
C GLY A 383 -3.65 -22.03 13.06
N SER A 384 -3.91 -20.82 12.54
CA SER A 384 -4.91 -20.52 11.51
C SER A 384 -4.24 -20.03 10.22
N THR A 385 -4.99 -19.45 9.30
CA THR A 385 -4.42 -18.76 8.13
C THR A 385 -3.94 -17.37 8.54
N HIS A 386 -2.64 -17.10 8.33
CA HIS A 386 -2.03 -15.79 8.47
C HIS A 386 -1.59 -15.29 7.09
N ILE A 387 -2.16 -14.16 6.69
CA ILE A 387 -2.08 -13.60 5.34
C ILE A 387 -1.08 -12.44 5.33
N GLU A 388 -0.08 -12.54 4.47
CA GLU A 388 0.85 -11.47 4.15
C GLU A 388 0.22 -10.49 3.17
N ASN A 389 0.17 -9.22 3.56
CA ASN A 389 -0.36 -8.15 2.72
C ASN A 389 0.80 -7.32 2.17
N VAL A 390 1.13 -7.55 0.91
CA VAL A 390 2.02 -6.69 0.12
C VAL A 390 1.22 -5.46 -0.29
N HIS A 391 1.40 -4.38 0.46
CA HIS A 391 0.39 -3.32 0.61
C HIS A 391 0.82 -2.00 -0.01
N VAL A 392 -0.03 -1.41 -0.86
CA VAL A 392 0.08 -0.07 -1.47
C VAL A 392 1.29 0.16 -2.39
N LEU A 393 2.50 -0.19 -1.97
CA LEU A 393 3.75 -0.09 -2.72
C LEU A 393 4.16 1.36 -2.98
N ALA A 394 4.05 2.20 -1.95
CA ALA A 394 4.32 3.64 -2.02
C ALA A 394 5.70 3.99 -2.58
N ASN A 395 6.71 3.17 -2.31
CA ASN A 395 8.06 3.38 -2.80
C ASN A 395 8.29 2.98 -4.26
N LEU A 396 7.38 2.21 -4.86
CA LEU A 396 7.48 1.76 -6.25
C LEU A 396 6.70 2.65 -7.23
N GLU A 397 5.77 3.48 -6.76
CA GLU A 397 4.97 4.31 -7.65
C GLU A 397 5.82 5.39 -8.37
N PRO A 398 5.77 5.51 -9.72
CA PRO A 398 4.85 4.81 -10.64
C PRO A 398 5.51 3.81 -11.62
N PHE A 399 6.84 3.69 -11.60
CA PHE A 399 7.61 2.95 -12.61
C PHE A 399 7.36 1.43 -12.54
N ARG A 400 7.57 0.74 -13.66
CA ARG A 400 7.46 -0.73 -13.74
C ARG A 400 8.42 -1.40 -12.75
N TRP A 401 7.90 -2.36 -11.98
CA TRP A 401 8.69 -3.18 -11.06
C TRP A 401 8.19 -4.63 -11.07
N SER A 402 9.06 -5.60 -11.33
CA SER A 402 8.71 -7.02 -11.35
C SER A 402 9.95 -7.91 -11.31
N SER A 403 10.74 -7.82 -10.22
CA SER A 403 11.98 -8.60 -10.04
C SER A 403 11.69 -10.03 -9.56
N PRO A 404 11.97 -11.09 -10.35
CA PRO A 404 11.77 -12.47 -9.92
C PRO A 404 12.58 -12.88 -8.70
N ASP A 405 13.87 -12.56 -8.69
CA ASP A 405 14.76 -12.86 -7.56
C ASP A 405 14.27 -12.23 -6.25
N PHE A 406 13.83 -10.97 -6.30
CA PHE A 406 13.35 -10.27 -5.11
C PHE A 406 12.06 -10.91 -4.59
N VAL A 407 11.07 -11.15 -5.47
CA VAL A 407 9.78 -11.73 -5.06
C VAL A 407 9.96 -13.15 -4.53
N GLU A 408 10.79 -13.98 -5.18
CA GLU A 408 11.08 -15.34 -4.70
C GLU A 408 11.61 -15.31 -3.27
N LYS A 409 12.67 -14.52 -3.01
CA LYS A 409 13.26 -14.38 -1.67
C LYS A 409 12.27 -13.78 -0.66
N THR A 410 11.43 -12.85 -1.09
CA THR A 410 10.39 -12.27 -0.23
C THR A 410 9.38 -13.33 0.20
N VAL A 411 8.86 -14.17 -0.69
CA VAL A 411 7.91 -15.23 -0.33
C VAL A 411 8.58 -16.29 0.55
N GLN A 412 9.85 -16.60 0.31
CA GLN A 412 10.65 -17.42 1.22
C GLN A 412 10.70 -16.83 2.63
N ALA A 413 10.94 -15.52 2.77
CA ALA A 413 10.95 -14.84 4.06
C ALA A 413 9.56 -14.75 4.73
N MET A 414 8.49 -14.62 3.94
CA MET A 414 7.11 -14.72 4.45
C MET A 414 6.89 -16.05 5.18
N HIS A 415 7.41 -17.15 4.63
CA HIS A 415 7.38 -18.45 5.29
C HIS A 415 8.38 -18.54 6.46
N ASP A 416 9.66 -18.27 6.20
CA ASP A 416 10.76 -18.61 7.12
C ASP A 416 10.89 -17.67 8.30
N VAL A 417 10.55 -16.40 8.11
CA VAL A 417 10.66 -15.37 9.15
C VAL A 417 9.30 -15.08 9.77
N HIS A 418 8.27 -14.84 8.95
CA HIS A 418 6.96 -14.41 9.42
C HIS A 418 6.00 -15.57 9.74
N GLY A 419 6.28 -16.78 9.22
CA GLY A 419 5.43 -17.95 9.42
C GLY A 419 4.09 -17.87 8.67
N ALA A 420 3.96 -17.00 7.68
CA ALA A 420 2.73 -16.84 6.92
C ALA A 420 2.48 -18.04 5.99
N ASN A 421 1.20 -18.25 5.67
CA ASN A 421 0.75 -19.33 4.79
C ASN A 421 -0.29 -18.86 3.76
N ALA A 422 -0.40 -17.54 3.56
CA ALA A 422 -1.30 -16.92 2.59
C ALA A 422 -0.76 -15.56 2.12
N LEU A 423 -1.19 -15.13 0.94
CA LEU A 423 -0.79 -13.90 0.28
C LEU A 423 -2.00 -13.07 -0.16
N HIS A 424 -1.93 -11.78 0.13
CA HIS A 424 -2.77 -10.71 -0.38
C HIS A 424 -1.90 -9.65 -1.08
N LEU A 425 -2.20 -9.37 -2.34
CA LEU A 425 -1.35 -8.58 -3.22
C LEU A 425 -2.05 -7.31 -3.72
N PHE A 426 -1.46 -6.14 -3.46
CA PHE A 426 -1.88 -4.89 -4.11
C PHE A 426 -1.42 -4.84 -5.59
N PRO A 427 -2.06 -4.02 -6.45
CA PRO A 427 -1.49 -3.66 -7.74
C PRO A 427 -0.09 -3.09 -7.58
N GLN A 428 0.81 -3.34 -8.54
CA GLN A 428 2.22 -2.93 -8.43
C GLN A 428 2.40 -1.43 -8.15
N ALA A 429 1.56 -0.61 -8.78
CA ALA A 429 1.43 0.82 -8.53
C ALA A 429 0.00 1.28 -8.92
N SER A 430 -0.34 2.53 -8.61
CA SER A 430 -1.61 3.16 -9.01
C SER A 430 -2.88 2.51 -8.42
N TYR A 431 -2.79 1.98 -7.20
CA TYR A 431 -3.96 1.39 -6.50
C TYR A 431 -5.17 2.33 -6.46
N TRP A 432 -4.95 3.63 -6.27
CA TRP A 432 -6.01 4.63 -6.15
C TRP A 432 -6.62 5.05 -7.51
N GLU A 433 -6.12 4.55 -8.64
CA GLU A 433 -6.61 4.87 -9.99
C GLU A 433 -6.93 3.64 -10.86
N TYR A 434 -7.29 2.51 -10.23
CA TYR A 434 -7.73 1.31 -10.97
C TYR A 434 -8.84 1.66 -12.00
N PRO A 435 -8.76 1.15 -13.25
CA PRO A 435 -7.89 0.06 -13.72
C PRO A 435 -6.58 0.51 -14.40
N TYR A 436 -6.24 1.79 -14.32
CA TYR A 436 -5.19 2.37 -15.16
C TYR A 436 -3.87 2.59 -14.41
N THR A 437 -2.78 2.59 -15.17
CA THR A 437 -1.45 2.96 -14.70
C THR A 437 -1.26 4.48 -14.80
N ALA A 438 -0.17 5.00 -14.23
CA ALA A 438 0.17 6.42 -14.32
C ALA A 438 0.85 6.80 -15.66
N ASP A 439 1.06 5.84 -16.57
CA ASP A 439 1.66 6.07 -17.87
C ASP A 439 0.80 7.05 -18.70
N LYS A 440 1.47 7.99 -19.37
CA LYS A 440 0.87 8.96 -20.29
C LYS A 440 1.08 8.48 -21.71
N LEU A 441 0.00 8.03 -22.35
CA LEU A 441 0.05 7.54 -23.73
C LEU A 441 -0.40 8.64 -24.72
N PRO A 442 -0.02 8.52 -26.01
CA PRO A 442 -0.53 9.40 -27.05
C PRO A 442 -2.06 9.48 -27.06
N ASP A 443 -2.58 10.63 -27.49
CA ASP A 443 -4.01 10.92 -27.63
C ASP A 443 -4.86 10.77 -26.35
N GLY A 444 -4.22 10.73 -25.17
CA GLY A 444 -4.91 10.63 -23.88
C GLY A 444 -5.40 9.22 -23.55
N GLN A 445 -4.94 8.20 -24.27
CA GLN A 445 -5.17 6.81 -23.90
C GLN A 445 -4.56 6.51 -22.53
N ARG A 446 -5.15 5.53 -21.83
CA ARG A 446 -4.70 5.06 -20.52
C ARG A 446 -4.25 3.62 -20.64
N GLU A 447 -3.12 3.28 -20.04
CA GLU A 447 -2.60 1.92 -20.03
C GLU A 447 -3.20 1.12 -18.89
N GLU A 448 -3.55 -0.14 -19.18
CA GLU A 448 -4.24 -1.04 -18.26
C GLU A 448 -3.23 -1.69 -17.29
N GLN A 449 -3.55 -1.70 -15.99
CA GLN A 449 -2.69 -2.34 -14.98
C GLN A 449 -2.48 -3.83 -15.26
N VAL A 450 -3.55 -4.54 -15.68
CA VAL A 450 -3.45 -5.98 -16.00
C VAL A 450 -2.56 -6.28 -17.20
N TYR A 451 -2.42 -5.32 -18.13
CA TYR A 451 -1.53 -5.45 -19.29
C TYR A 451 -0.09 -5.13 -18.89
N ARG A 452 0.15 -3.99 -18.24
CA ARG A 452 1.50 -3.53 -17.87
C ARG A 452 2.13 -4.43 -16.81
N ASP A 453 1.37 -4.75 -15.77
CA ASP A 453 1.85 -5.42 -14.56
C ASP A 453 1.64 -6.95 -14.61
N TRP A 454 1.52 -7.54 -15.80
CA TRP A 454 1.30 -8.98 -15.99
C TRP A 454 2.37 -9.83 -15.25
N ALA A 455 3.63 -9.40 -15.32
CA ALA A 455 4.74 -10.09 -14.68
C ALA A 455 4.59 -10.04 -13.16
N TRP A 456 4.19 -8.90 -12.58
CA TRP A 456 3.92 -8.76 -11.15
C TRP A 456 2.95 -9.83 -10.65
N TYR A 457 1.76 -9.93 -11.24
CA TYR A 457 0.78 -10.93 -10.82
C TYR A 457 1.29 -12.38 -10.99
N LYS A 458 2.01 -12.65 -12.07
CA LYS A 458 2.58 -13.98 -12.35
C LYS A 458 3.68 -14.38 -11.36
N LEU A 459 4.58 -13.46 -11.01
CA LEU A 459 5.67 -13.70 -10.04
C LEU A 459 5.09 -14.12 -8.70
N TRP A 460 4.20 -13.31 -8.16
CA TRP A 460 3.58 -13.56 -6.86
C TRP A 460 2.71 -14.82 -6.85
N GLY A 461 1.95 -15.08 -7.91
CA GLY A 461 1.19 -16.32 -8.05
C GLY A 461 2.10 -17.56 -8.08
N ARG A 462 3.18 -17.51 -8.87
CA ARG A 462 4.16 -18.60 -9.01
C ARG A 462 4.85 -18.94 -7.69
N TYR A 463 5.31 -17.93 -6.95
CA TYR A 463 6.05 -18.14 -5.72
C TYR A 463 5.15 -18.40 -4.51
N ALA A 464 3.93 -17.86 -4.47
CA ALA A 464 2.94 -18.27 -3.47
C ALA A 464 2.45 -19.71 -3.68
N TRP A 465 2.48 -20.21 -4.92
CA TRP A 465 2.27 -21.63 -5.20
C TRP A 465 3.44 -22.48 -4.68
N ASN A 466 4.67 -22.12 -5.03
CA ASN A 466 5.89 -22.77 -4.53
C ASN A 466 7.08 -21.81 -4.63
N CYS A 467 7.67 -21.44 -3.49
CA CYS A 467 8.80 -20.52 -3.37
C CYS A 467 10.17 -21.20 -3.31
N ARG A 468 10.22 -22.54 -3.33
CA ARG A 468 11.45 -23.35 -3.26
C ARG A 468 11.74 -23.99 -4.61
N ARG A 469 12.01 -23.15 -5.60
CA ARG A 469 12.33 -23.56 -6.98
C ARG A 469 13.84 -23.49 -7.20
N ASP A 470 14.35 -24.25 -8.17
CA ASP A 470 15.75 -24.13 -8.54
C ASP A 470 15.97 -22.79 -9.25
N ARG A 471 16.96 -22.02 -8.79
CA ARG A 471 17.19 -20.67 -9.28
C ARG A 471 17.58 -20.63 -10.77
N GLN A 472 18.30 -21.64 -11.29
CA GLN A 472 18.66 -21.67 -12.70
C GLN A 472 17.46 -22.01 -13.58
N GLU A 473 16.57 -22.87 -13.10
CA GLU A 473 15.28 -23.14 -13.76
C GLU A 473 14.39 -21.90 -13.77
N GLU A 474 14.34 -21.14 -12.66
CA GLU A 474 13.60 -19.87 -12.61
C GLU A 474 14.16 -18.82 -13.57
N ILE A 475 15.49 -18.70 -13.68
CA ILE A 475 16.12 -17.83 -14.67
C ILE A 475 15.67 -18.21 -16.08
N ALA A 476 15.76 -19.49 -16.45
CA ALA A 476 15.37 -19.96 -17.77
C ALA A 476 13.86 -19.73 -18.05
N TYR A 477 13.02 -19.99 -17.05
CA TYR A 477 11.58 -19.74 -17.14
C TYR A 477 11.26 -18.27 -17.40
N TRP A 478 11.83 -17.35 -16.62
CA TRP A 478 11.57 -15.92 -16.76
C TRP A 478 12.18 -15.32 -18.02
N ASP A 479 13.37 -15.78 -18.43
CA ASP A 479 13.99 -15.39 -19.70
C ASP A 479 13.02 -15.70 -20.86
N ARG A 480 12.41 -16.89 -20.86
CA ARG A 480 11.42 -17.27 -21.86
C ARG A 480 10.11 -16.49 -21.75
N GLU A 481 9.58 -16.27 -20.55
CA GLU A 481 8.33 -15.52 -20.36
C GLU A 481 8.46 -14.08 -20.88
N PHE A 482 9.56 -13.39 -20.56
CA PHE A 482 9.83 -12.06 -21.10
C PHE A 482 10.07 -12.10 -22.61
N ALA A 483 10.84 -13.07 -23.10
CA ALA A 483 11.08 -13.22 -24.53
C ALA A 483 9.77 -13.39 -25.32
N ARG A 484 8.88 -14.24 -24.82
CA ARG A 484 7.57 -14.51 -25.42
C ARG A 484 6.70 -13.25 -25.48
N PHE A 485 6.61 -12.51 -24.38
CA PHE A 485 5.79 -11.29 -24.32
C PHE A 485 6.21 -10.24 -25.37
N TYR A 486 7.52 -10.12 -25.67
CA TYR A 486 8.04 -9.14 -26.62
C TYR A 486 8.40 -9.72 -28.01
N GLY A 487 8.22 -11.02 -28.23
CA GLY A 487 8.61 -11.70 -29.46
C GLY A 487 10.13 -11.73 -29.72
N LEU A 488 10.90 -11.95 -28.66
CA LEU A 488 12.37 -11.99 -28.63
C LEU A 488 12.91 -13.43 -28.50
N SER A 489 14.23 -13.62 -28.51
CA SER A 489 14.86 -14.89 -28.11
C SER A 489 15.04 -14.96 -26.58
N ASP A 490 15.23 -16.16 -26.02
CA ASP A 490 15.47 -16.35 -24.58
C ASP A 490 16.71 -15.55 -24.11
N GLU A 491 17.78 -15.46 -24.89
CA GLU A 491 18.96 -14.65 -24.54
C GLU A 491 18.65 -13.15 -24.48
N GLN A 492 17.68 -12.68 -25.28
CA GLN A 492 17.19 -11.30 -25.23
C GLN A 492 16.22 -11.10 -24.06
N GLY A 493 15.40 -12.10 -23.74
CA GLY A 493 14.58 -12.12 -22.54
C GLY A 493 15.42 -12.05 -21.25
N ALA A 494 16.60 -12.66 -21.24
CA ALA A 494 17.56 -12.55 -20.14
C ALA A 494 18.01 -11.12 -19.84
N LEU A 495 18.07 -10.25 -20.87
CA LEU A 495 18.38 -8.84 -20.69
C LEU A 495 17.22 -8.09 -20.00
N ILE A 496 15.97 -8.47 -20.28
CA ILE A 496 14.78 -7.92 -19.60
C ILE A 496 14.76 -8.36 -18.14
N ARG A 497 14.97 -9.66 -17.86
CA ARG A 497 15.07 -10.14 -16.48
C ARG A 497 16.17 -9.39 -15.73
N THR A 498 17.36 -9.26 -16.32
CA THR A 498 18.48 -8.52 -15.72
C THR A 498 18.09 -7.07 -15.42
N ALA A 499 17.40 -6.39 -16.35
CA ALA A 499 16.94 -5.02 -16.12
C ALA A 499 16.00 -4.91 -14.92
N TYR A 500 15.01 -5.82 -14.79
CA TYR A 500 14.10 -5.86 -13.64
C TYR A 500 14.77 -6.26 -12.33
N GLU A 501 15.69 -7.23 -12.35
CA GLU A 501 16.37 -7.68 -11.13
C GLU A 501 17.34 -6.62 -10.58
N GLU A 502 18.00 -5.88 -11.47
CA GLU A 502 18.90 -4.80 -11.06
C GLU A 502 18.13 -3.55 -10.63
N SER A 503 17.18 -3.07 -11.44
CA SER A 503 16.37 -1.89 -11.07
C SER A 503 15.47 -2.16 -9.86
N GLY A 504 15.02 -3.42 -9.71
CA GLY A 504 14.13 -3.85 -8.65
C GLY A 504 14.69 -3.70 -7.23
N GLU A 505 16.01 -3.53 -7.08
CA GLU A 505 16.68 -3.31 -5.79
C GLU A 505 16.79 -1.83 -5.41
N ILE A 506 16.63 -0.90 -6.35
CA ILE A 506 16.90 0.53 -6.13
C ILE A 506 15.91 1.13 -5.12
N ALA A 507 14.60 1.05 -5.41
CA ALA A 507 13.59 1.63 -4.53
C ALA A 507 13.51 0.95 -3.14
N PRO A 508 13.57 -0.39 -3.01
CA PRO A 508 13.63 -1.05 -1.70
C PRO A 508 14.82 -0.60 -0.84
N LYS A 509 16.02 -0.55 -1.41
CA LYS A 509 17.24 -0.16 -0.70
C LYS A 509 17.25 1.30 -0.30
N LEU A 510 16.85 2.20 -1.20
CA LEU A 510 16.82 3.63 -0.89
C LEU A 510 15.77 3.93 0.19
N LEU A 511 14.60 3.29 0.17
CA LEU A 511 13.59 3.51 1.20
C LEU A 511 14.07 3.02 2.57
N ARG A 512 14.53 1.76 2.69
CA ARG A 512 14.89 1.22 4.01
C ARG A 512 16.08 1.93 4.65
N ARG A 513 16.93 2.56 3.83
CA ARG A 513 18.15 3.20 4.31
C ARG A 513 18.01 4.70 4.60
N PHE A 514 17.14 5.39 3.86
CA PHE A 514 16.99 6.85 3.91
C PHE A 514 15.56 7.34 4.10
N GLY A 515 14.57 6.48 3.94
CA GLY A 515 13.16 6.84 4.03
C GLY A 515 12.78 7.40 5.40
N ILE A 516 11.76 8.25 5.40
CA ILE A 516 11.12 8.74 6.62
C ILE A 516 10.12 7.70 7.13
N THR A 517 9.39 7.05 6.20
CA THR A 517 8.35 6.07 6.51
C THR A 517 8.19 5.09 5.35
N GLU A 518 7.68 3.89 5.65
CA GLU A 518 7.20 2.94 4.64
C GLU A 518 5.78 3.27 4.13
N GLY A 519 5.07 4.17 4.83
CA GLY A 519 3.73 4.63 4.49
C GLY A 519 3.67 5.45 3.21
N ASN A 520 2.51 5.47 2.55
CA ASN A 520 2.22 6.34 1.40
C ASN A 520 2.18 7.84 1.73
N ARG A 521 2.38 8.19 3.01
CA ARG A 521 2.82 9.53 3.43
C ARG A 521 4.08 9.96 2.67
N GLN A 522 4.92 9.02 2.24
CA GLN A 522 6.10 9.26 1.40
C GLN A 522 5.92 8.73 -0.03
N THR A 523 6.29 9.56 -1.00
CA THR A 523 6.49 9.17 -2.41
C THR A 523 7.97 9.18 -2.72
N LEU A 524 8.66 8.04 -2.56
CA LEU A 524 10.12 7.94 -2.67
C LEU A 524 10.62 8.48 -4.01
N LEU A 525 10.01 8.04 -5.12
CA LEU A 525 10.52 8.29 -6.47
C LEU A 525 10.36 9.74 -6.95
N LEU A 526 9.72 10.62 -6.17
CA LEU A 526 9.78 12.07 -6.38
C LEU A 526 11.07 12.70 -5.84
N GLY A 527 11.80 11.99 -4.97
CA GLY A 527 13.05 12.42 -4.35
C GLY A 527 12.89 12.82 -2.89
N MET A 528 13.97 13.35 -2.31
CA MET A 528 14.02 13.86 -0.94
C MET A 528 14.78 15.20 -0.90
N PHE A 529 14.44 16.04 0.08
CA PHE A 529 15.22 17.24 0.40
C PHE A 529 16.43 16.87 1.26
N VAL A 530 17.51 17.65 1.19
CA VAL A 530 18.69 17.52 2.07
C VAL A 530 18.28 17.62 3.53
N SER A 531 17.32 18.51 3.86
CA SER A 531 16.74 18.61 5.19
C SER A 531 16.26 17.25 5.73
N GLN A 532 15.60 16.44 4.89
CA GLN A 532 15.08 15.13 5.26
C GLN A 532 16.20 14.10 5.48
N LEU A 533 17.39 14.31 4.93
CA LEU A 533 18.56 13.45 5.10
C LEU A 533 19.40 13.83 6.33
N VAL A 534 19.52 15.13 6.63
CA VAL A 534 20.34 15.65 7.73
C VAL A 534 19.56 15.80 9.04
N ASN A 535 18.23 15.90 8.97
CA ASN A 535 17.33 15.99 10.12
C ASN A 535 16.07 15.11 9.93
N PRO A 536 16.23 13.79 9.73
CA PRO A 536 15.11 12.91 9.38
C PRO A 536 14.05 12.82 10.49
N TYR A 537 14.44 12.91 11.76
CA TYR A 537 13.52 12.84 12.90
C TYR A 537 12.52 14.01 12.96
N LYS A 538 12.84 15.17 12.37
CA LYS A 538 11.91 16.30 12.21
C LYS A 538 10.65 15.91 11.42
N TYR A 539 10.79 14.97 10.48
CA TYR A 539 9.73 14.52 9.59
C TYR A 539 8.98 13.29 10.13
N THR A 540 9.20 12.94 11.40
CA THR A 540 8.56 11.82 12.10
C THR A 540 8.89 10.46 11.46
N ILE A 541 9.95 9.80 11.95
CA ILE A 541 10.23 8.40 11.59
C ILE A 541 9.29 7.48 12.38
N TYR A 542 8.55 6.63 11.67
CA TYR A 542 7.61 5.70 12.32
C TYR A 542 8.37 4.60 13.11
N PRO A 543 8.02 4.36 14.40
CA PRO A 543 8.71 3.35 15.21
C PRO A 543 8.61 1.94 14.62
N GLY A 544 9.72 1.18 14.65
CA GLY A 544 9.78 -0.18 14.15
C GLY A 544 10.17 -0.28 12.66
N PHE A 545 10.10 0.81 11.90
CA PHE A 545 10.43 0.83 10.48
C PHE A 545 11.89 0.41 10.22
N TYR A 546 12.85 1.16 10.75
CA TYR A 546 14.29 0.87 10.57
C TYR A 546 14.73 -0.43 11.29
N GLU A 547 13.98 -0.83 12.31
CA GLU A 547 14.24 -2.05 13.08
C GLU A 547 13.72 -3.31 12.37
N SER A 548 12.80 -3.18 11.41
CA SER A 548 12.09 -4.34 10.83
C SER A 548 12.20 -4.47 9.30
N CYS A 549 12.28 -3.37 8.56
CA CYS A 549 12.16 -3.33 7.09
C CYS A 549 13.48 -3.54 6.33
N GLY A 550 14.40 -4.32 6.87
CA GLY A 550 15.69 -4.58 6.21
C GLY A 550 16.76 -5.14 7.13
N PRO A 551 17.97 -5.37 6.60
CA PRO A 551 19.14 -5.65 7.42
C PRO A 551 19.37 -4.60 8.52
N GLU A 552 20.12 -4.96 9.56
CA GLU A 552 20.65 -3.96 10.50
C GLU A 552 21.52 -2.97 9.73
N GLY A 553 21.51 -1.70 10.10
CA GLY A 553 22.42 -0.71 9.53
C GLY A 553 22.15 0.71 9.98
N GLU A 554 22.89 1.67 9.43
CA GLU A 554 23.00 3.03 9.96
C GLU A 554 22.36 4.08 9.05
N LYS A 555 21.55 4.97 9.62
CA LYS A 555 21.10 6.20 8.95
C LYS A 555 22.31 7.06 8.63
N LEU A 556 22.17 8.00 7.69
CA LEU A 556 23.26 8.92 7.34
C LEU A 556 23.77 9.72 8.55
N ILE A 557 22.86 10.18 9.42
CA ILE A 557 23.20 10.91 10.65
C ILE A 557 23.98 10.05 11.65
N GLU A 558 23.62 8.77 11.80
CA GLU A 558 24.27 7.81 12.70
C GLU A 558 25.66 7.45 12.16
N TYR A 559 25.76 7.22 10.86
CA TYR A 559 27.03 6.96 10.17
C TYR A 559 28.01 8.12 10.37
N VAL A 560 27.60 9.37 10.11
CA VAL A 560 28.49 10.53 10.27
C VAL A 560 28.84 10.75 11.75
N GLU A 561 27.89 10.61 12.66
CA GLU A 561 28.16 10.70 14.11
C GLU A 561 29.24 9.69 14.55
N LYS A 562 29.15 8.44 14.08
CA LYS A 562 30.13 7.40 14.41
C LYS A 562 31.51 7.70 13.86
N GLU A 563 31.62 8.20 12.62
CA GLU A 563 32.89 8.65 12.04
C GLU A 563 33.57 9.70 12.93
N TRP A 564 32.82 10.73 13.34
CA TRP A 564 33.36 11.81 14.20
C TRP A 564 33.68 11.36 15.62
N LYS A 565 32.99 10.33 16.12
CA LYS A 565 33.27 9.72 17.43
C LYS A 565 34.32 8.61 17.38
N GLY A 566 34.84 8.26 16.20
CA GLY A 566 35.77 7.13 16.01
C GLY A 566 35.16 5.78 16.41
N GLN A 567 33.86 5.61 16.22
CA GLN A 567 33.12 4.41 16.57
C GLN A 567 33.01 3.46 15.37
N PRO A 568 32.99 2.13 15.58
CA PRO A 568 32.86 1.17 14.50
C PRO A 568 31.46 1.20 13.87
N HIS A 569 31.43 1.05 12.54
CA HIS A 569 30.22 0.87 11.77
C HIS A 569 29.68 -0.56 11.85
N VAL A 570 28.35 -0.71 11.80
CA VAL A 570 27.65 -2.01 11.88
C VAL A 570 26.55 -2.07 10.81
N GLY A 571 26.45 -3.20 10.12
CA GLY A 571 25.35 -3.49 9.20
C GLY A 571 25.46 -2.77 7.84
N GLU A 572 24.31 -2.54 7.21
CA GLU A 572 24.16 -1.86 5.92
C GLU A 572 24.43 -0.35 6.04
N LEU A 573 25.42 0.14 5.29
CA LEU A 573 25.89 1.52 5.39
C LEU A 573 25.33 2.42 4.27
N PRO A 574 25.02 3.69 4.58
CA PRO A 574 24.31 4.56 3.65
C PRO A 574 25.09 4.85 2.38
N LEU A 575 26.42 5.05 2.46
CA LEU A 575 27.25 5.34 1.28
C LEU A 575 27.43 4.13 0.37
N ASP A 576 27.41 2.92 0.93
CA ASP A 576 27.48 1.68 0.15
C ASP A 576 26.17 1.45 -0.59
N VAL A 577 25.02 1.74 0.05
CA VAL A 577 23.69 1.62 -0.56
C VAL A 577 23.55 2.52 -1.79
N VAL A 578 23.86 3.82 -1.69
CA VAL A 578 23.72 4.71 -2.86
C VAL A 578 24.68 4.35 -4.00
N ALA A 579 25.89 3.89 -3.66
CA ALA A 579 26.85 3.43 -4.66
C ALA A 579 26.38 2.15 -5.37
N ASP A 580 25.78 1.20 -4.64
CA ASP A 580 25.18 0.00 -5.22
C ASP A 580 23.98 0.36 -6.11
N CYS A 581 23.09 1.24 -5.66
CA CYS A 581 21.94 1.68 -6.46
C CYS A 581 22.35 2.32 -7.79
N VAL A 582 23.41 3.13 -7.81
CA VAL A 582 23.96 3.70 -9.06
C VAL A 582 24.46 2.60 -9.98
N LYS A 583 25.27 1.66 -9.47
CA LYS A 583 25.78 0.53 -10.26
C LYS A 583 24.66 -0.31 -10.85
N ARG A 584 23.58 -0.53 -10.10
CA ARG A 584 22.41 -1.29 -10.54
C ARG A 584 21.60 -0.53 -11.59
N GLY A 585 21.42 0.78 -11.43
CA GLY A 585 20.82 1.63 -12.47
C GLY A 585 21.60 1.56 -13.78
N ASP A 586 22.93 1.62 -13.71
CA ASP A 586 23.80 1.46 -14.89
C ASP A 586 23.67 0.07 -15.52
N ALA A 587 23.63 -0.99 -14.72
CA ALA A 587 23.47 -2.37 -15.20
C ALA A 587 22.10 -2.59 -15.87
N ALA A 588 21.02 -2.06 -15.28
CA ALA A 588 19.68 -2.17 -15.83
C ALA A 588 19.56 -1.48 -17.19
N VAL A 589 20.08 -0.25 -17.31
CA VAL A 589 20.10 0.47 -18.59
C VAL A 589 20.99 -0.24 -19.62
N ALA A 590 22.18 -0.69 -19.22
CA ALA A 590 23.08 -1.41 -20.12
C ALA A 590 22.48 -2.71 -20.66
N ALA A 591 21.63 -3.39 -19.89
CA ALA A 591 20.90 -4.56 -20.33
C ALA A 591 19.77 -4.19 -21.31
N ILE A 592 18.89 -3.27 -20.94
CA ILE A 592 17.67 -2.99 -21.72
C ILE A 592 17.94 -2.21 -23.02
N ASP A 593 18.95 -1.34 -23.07
CA ASP A 593 19.29 -0.56 -24.27
C ASP A 593 19.72 -1.46 -25.45
N GLN A 594 20.23 -2.65 -25.14
CA GLN A 594 20.56 -3.65 -26.17
C GLN A 594 19.32 -4.16 -26.90
N LEU A 595 18.11 -3.90 -26.41
CA LEU A 595 16.85 -4.35 -27.00
C LEU A 595 16.14 -3.27 -27.83
N GLN A 596 16.70 -2.06 -27.92
CA GLN A 596 16.11 -0.96 -28.69
C GLN A 596 15.77 -1.40 -30.12
N GLY A 597 14.49 -1.33 -30.48
CA GLY A 597 13.98 -1.70 -31.81
C GLY A 597 14.03 -3.18 -32.16
N LYS A 598 14.21 -4.09 -31.19
CA LYS A 598 14.30 -5.54 -31.43
C LYS A 598 13.01 -6.31 -31.18
N ALA A 599 12.05 -5.75 -30.43
CA ALA A 599 10.77 -6.39 -30.14
C ALA A 599 9.95 -6.64 -31.42
N LYS A 600 9.34 -7.83 -31.51
CA LYS A 600 8.42 -8.21 -32.59
C LYS A 600 6.95 -8.17 -32.16
N ALA A 601 6.70 -8.08 -30.85
CA ALA A 601 5.40 -7.87 -30.23
C ALA A 601 5.55 -6.85 -29.09
N ASN A 602 4.49 -6.12 -28.77
CA ASN A 602 4.46 -5.17 -27.64
C ASN A 602 5.65 -4.17 -27.64
N ALA A 603 6.05 -3.70 -28.83
CA ALA A 603 7.25 -2.87 -28.99
C ALA A 603 7.15 -1.52 -28.24
N ASP A 604 5.96 -0.91 -28.21
CA ASP A 604 5.73 0.34 -27.49
C ASP A 604 5.87 0.16 -25.97
N GLU A 605 5.45 -1.00 -25.46
CA GLU A 605 5.60 -1.36 -24.05
C GLU A 605 7.06 -1.59 -23.68
N LEU A 606 7.83 -2.26 -24.54
CA LEU A 606 9.28 -2.36 -24.34
C LEU A 606 9.95 -0.97 -24.36
N GLY A 607 9.48 -0.07 -25.23
CA GLY A 607 9.95 1.32 -25.27
C GLY A 607 9.71 2.05 -23.95
N ARG A 608 8.55 1.87 -23.32
CA ARG A 608 8.25 2.41 -21.98
C ARG A 608 9.10 1.75 -20.89
N LEU A 609 9.29 0.44 -20.93
CA LEU A 609 10.18 -0.26 -20.00
C LEU A 609 11.63 0.25 -20.09
N ILE A 610 12.13 0.49 -21.30
CA ILE A 610 13.45 1.12 -21.51
C ILE A 610 13.49 2.48 -20.82
N ASN A 611 12.49 3.34 -21.07
CA ASN A 611 12.40 4.65 -20.42
C ASN A 611 12.43 4.55 -18.89
N ASP A 612 11.69 3.60 -18.30
CA ASP A 612 11.65 3.40 -16.85
C ASP A 612 13.02 3.02 -16.27
N MET A 613 13.82 2.23 -16.98
CA MET A 613 15.18 1.90 -16.52
C MET A 613 16.10 3.14 -16.56
N HIS A 614 15.96 4.01 -17.56
CA HIS A 614 16.67 5.31 -17.57
C HIS A 614 16.19 6.20 -16.43
N CYS A 615 14.88 6.26 -16.15
CA CYS A 615 14.34 6.99 -15.00
C CYS A 615 14.94 6.48 -13.67
N TYR A 616 15.00 5.17 -13.47
CA TYR A 616 15.62 4.57 -12.27
C TYR A 616 17.11 4.93 -12.14
N ARG A 617 17.87 4.91 -13.24
CA ARG A 617 19.28 5.32 -13.24
C ARG A 617 19.43 6.79 -12.86
N GLU A 618 18.71 7.70 -13.52
CA GLU A 618 18.79 9.13 -13.22
C GLU A 618 18.36 9.44 -11.79
N PHE A 619 17.34 8.74 -11.28
CA PHE A 619 16.94 8.83 -9.87
C PHE A 619 18.06 8.38 -8.92
N ALA A 620 18.73 7.25 -9.20
CA ALA A 620 19.82 6.74 -8.37
C ALA A 620 21.01 7.72 -8.32
N TYR A 621 21.41 8.31 -9.45
CA TYR A 621 22.47 9.33 -9.48
C TYR A 621 22.05 10.64 -8.78
N PHE A 622 20.83 11.11 -9.01
CA PHE A 622 20.26 12.25 -8.28
C PHE A 622 20.39 12.04 -6.76
N PHE A 623 20.00 10.85 -6.29
CA PHE A 623 19.98 10.51 -4.88
C PHE A 623 21.39 10.34 -4.29
N ASP A 624 22.32 9.67 -4.99
CA ASP A 624 23.71 9.51 -4.56
C ASP A 624 24.40 10.87 -4.33
N TYR A 625 24.32 11.77 -5.30
CA TYR A 625 24.91 13.10 -5.17
C TYR A 625 24.27 13.91 -4.03
N LYS A 626 22.96 13.78 -3.84
CA LYS A 626 22.26 14.46 -2.74
C LYS A 626 22.65 13.90 -1.37
N VAL A 627 22.83 12.59 -1.22
CA VAL A 627 23.33 11.96 0.01
C VAL A 627 24.77 12.38 0.30
N ARG A 628 25.63 12.45 -0.72
CA ARG A 628 27.01 12.95 -0.55
C ARG A 628 27.03 14.41 -0.11
N ALA A 629 26.13 15.24 -0.63
CA ALA A 629 25.95 16.63 -0.20
C ALA A 629 25.48 16.70 1.27
N ALA A 630 24.47 15.91 1.65
CA ALA A 630 23.97 15.81 3.01
C ALA A 630 25.06 15.37 4.01
N LYS A 631 25.91 14.42 3.63
CA LYS A 631 27.06 14.00 4.45
C LYS A 631 28.00 15.18 4.74
N LYS A 632 28.27 16.04 3.75
CA LYS A 632 29.12 17.23 3.94
C LYS A 632 28.50 18.27 4.87
N VAL A 633 27.18 18.42 4.83
CA VAL A 633 26.45 19.26 5.80
C VAL A 633 26.58 18.71 7.22
N LEU A 634 26.47 17.39 7.38
CA LEU A 634 26.66 16.73 8.68
C LEU A 634 28.11 16.82 9.15
N ASP A 635 29.10 16.68 8.26
CA ASP A 635 30.51 16.89 8.61
C ASP A 635 30.74 18.32 9.15
N TYR A 636 30.08 19.34 8.56
CA TYR A 636 30.08 20.70 9.09
C TYR A 636 29.39 20.81 10.46
N GLN A 637 28.29 20.08 10.69
CA GLN A 637 27.61 20.07 12.00
C GLN A 637 28.57 19.68 13.13
N TRP A 638 29.44 18.70 12.89
CA TRP A 638 30.40 18.21 13.88
C TRP A 638 31.69 19.04 13.96
N SER A 639 32.26 19.44 12.82
CA SER A 639 33.54 20.16 12.76
C SER A 639 33.42 21.68 12.95
N ARG A 640 32.27 22.24 12.57
CA ARG A 640 32.07 23.68 12.29
C ARG A 640 33.05 24.26 11.26
N ASP A 641 33.71 23.42 10.47
CA ASP A 641 34.63 23.83 9.40
C ASP A 641 33.86 24.09 8.10
N LEU A 642 33.83 25.36 7.69
CA LEU A 642 33.13 25.84 6.49
C LEU A 642 33.64 25.18 5.19
N THR A 643 34.85 24.61 5.16
CA THR A 643 35.36 23.92 3.97
C THR A 643 34.53 22.69 3.58
N HIS A 644 33.85 22.07 4.55
CA HIS A 644 32.88 21.01 4.25
C HIS A 644 31.70 21.54 3.43
N LEU A 645 31.19 22.74 3.77
CA LEU A 645 30.07 23.36 3.08
C LEU A 645 30.43 23.82 1.65
N ASP A 646 31.69 24.16 1.39
CA ASP A 646 32.16 24.50 0.03
C ASP A 646 31.94 23.37 -0.98
N SER A 647 31.94 22.13 -0.51
CA SER A 647 31.72 20.94 -1.35
C SER A 647 30.24 20.64 -1.62
N VAL A 648 29.31 21.27 -0.90
CA VAL A 648 27.87 20.93 -0.96
C VAL A 648 27.24 21.43 -2.26
N ALA A 649 27.44 22.71 -2.63
CA ALA A 649 26.83 23.28 -3.83
C ALA A 649 27.20 22.52 -5.12
N PRO A 650 28.48 22.18 -5.40
CA PRO A 650 28.83 21.39 -6.58
C PRO A 650 28.20 19.99 -6.62
N LEU A 651 27.95 19.37 -5.46
CA LEU A 651 27.28 18.07 -5.38
C LEU A 651 25.77 18.21 -5.66
N LEU A 652 25.13 19.25 -5.12
CA LEU A 652 23.72 19.53 -5.38
C LEU A 652 23.46 19.97 -6.82
N GLU A 653 24.41 20.67 -7.46
CA GLU A 653 24.34 20.99 -8.89
C GLU A 653 24.30 19.72 -9.74
N LYS A 654 25.19 18.75 -9.48
CA LYS A 654 25.17 17.45 -10.16
C LYS A 654 23.90 16.66 -9.87
N SER A 655 23.43 16.66 -8.63
CA SER A 655 22.15 16.06 -8.28
C SER A 655 21.01 16.65 -9.14
N LEU A 656 20.96 17.98 -9.29
CA LEU A 656 19.97 18.66 -10.13
C LEU A 656 20.14 18.39 -11.63
N GLU A 657 21.35 18.17 -12.15
CA GLU A 657 21.55 17.75 -13.55
C GLU A 657 20.82 16.44 -13.85
N HIS A 658 20.96 15.44 -12.97
CA HIS A 658 20.25 14.18 -13.09
C HIS A 658 18.74 14.34 -12.87
N TYR A 659 18.32 15.18 -11.91
CA TYR A 659 16.89 15.44 -11.70
C TYR A 659 16.22 16.11 -12.90
N ARG A 660 16.89 17.05 -13.57
CA ARG A 660 16.39 17.67 -14.82
C ARG A 660 16.25 16.65 -15.93
N THR A 661 17.22 15.73 -16.05
CA THR A 661 17.13 14.62 -17.01
C THR A 661 15.94 13.71 -16.68
N LEU A 662 15.71 13.40 -15.39
CA LEU A 662 14.54 12.64 -14.94
C LEU A 662 13.21 13.36 -15.28
N VAL A 663 13.14 14.69 -15.12
CA VAL A 663 11.98 15.48 -15.57
C VAL A 663 11.75 15.33 -17.07
N ASP A 664 12.81 15.42 -17.88
CA ASP A 664 12.70 15.25 -19.33
C ASP A 664 12.21 13.85 -19.74
N LEU A 665 12.64 12.81 -19.03
CA LEU A 665 12.19 11.43 -19.25
C LEU A 665 10.74 11.19 -18.81
N THR A 666 10.20 12.00 -17.90
CA THR A 666 8.90 11.73 -17.27
C THR A 666 7.76 12.65 -17.71
N LYS A 667 8.03 13.92 -18.06
CA LYS A 667 7.01 14.95 -18.36
C LYS A 667 6.01 14.54 -19.46
N ASP A 668 6.47 13.73 -20.41
CA ASP A 668 5.67 13.25 -21.54
C ASP A 668 5.30 11.76 -21.46
N HIS A 669 5.80 11.03 -20.46
CA HIS A 669 5.59 9.59 -20.31
C HIS A 669 4.78 9.22 -19.05
N TYR A 670 4.62 10.14 -18.10
CA TYR A 670 3.86 9.92 -16.87
C TYR A 670 2.90 11.07 -16.56
N LEU A 671 1.74 10.74 -16.00
CA LEU A 671 0.73 11.68 -15.52
C LEU A 671 1.07 12.22 -14.13
N TYR A 672 1.64 11.35 -13.29
CA TYR A 672 2.01 11.62 -11.90
C TYR A 672 2.91 10.48 -11.36
N ALA A 673 3.47 10.67 -10.17
CA ALA A 673 4.16 9.64 -9.39
C ALA A 673 3.21 8.96 -8.39
N ASN A 674 2.72 9.69 -7.38
CA ASN A 674 1.80 9.15 -6.37
C ASN A 674 0.35 9.11 -6.86
N SER A 675 -0.31 7.96 -6.69
CA SER A 675 -1.74 7.84 -6.97
C SER A 675 -2.62 8.33 -5.80
N MET A 676 -2.12 8.34 -4.55
CA MET A 676 -2.79 9.06 -3.45
C MET A 676 -2.48 10.56 -3.53
N GLN A 677 -3.42 11.37 -4.00
CA GLN A 677 -3.20 12.78 -4.37
C GLN A 677 -3.89 13.74 -3.38
N THR A 678 -3.63 13.52 -2.10
CA THR A 678 -4.31 14.20 -0.99
C THR A 678 -3.32 14.73 0.05
N ALA A 679 -3.83 15.51 1.01
CA ALA A 679 -3.03 16.15 2.06
C ALA A 679 -2.33 15.15 3.01
N GLN A 680 -2.70 13.87 2.98
CA GLN A 680 -2.02 12.78 3.70
C GLN A 680 -0.60 12.53 3.17
N ARG A 681 -0.31 12.84 1.90
CA ARG A 681 1.05 12.73 1.35
C ARG A 681 1.89 13.92 1.84
N ARG A 682 2.95 13.69 2.62
CA ARG A 682 3.79 14.75 3.23
C ARG A 682 5.24 14.77 2.74
N ILE A 683 5.78 13.65 2.27
CA ILE A 683 7.18 13.50 1.87
C ILE A 683 7.26 13.19 0.37
N PRO A 684 8.07 13.94 -0.43
CA PRO A 684 9.01 14.98 -0.01
C PRO A 684 8.35 16.30 0.42
N ILE A 685 7.13 16.59 -0.01
CA ILE A 685 6.36 17.80 0.35
C ILE A 685 4.85 17.49 0.33
N GLY A 686 4.01 18.35 0.91
CA GLY A 686 2.56 18.20 0.92
C GLY A 686 1.95 17.91 -0.46
N GLY A 687 1.08 16.90 -0.56
CA GLY A 687 0.33 16.50 -1.76
C GLY A 687 -1.08 17.10 -1.84
N ASP A 688 -1.31 18.15 -1.07
CA ASP A 688 -2.59 18.85 -0.92
C ASP A 688 -3.21 19.21 -2.28
N ASP A 689 -4.51 18.91 -2.44
CA ASP A 689 -5.29 19.13 -3.68
C ASP A 689 -4.64 18.55 -4.95
N GLY A 690 -3.89 17.46 -4.81
CA GLY A 690 -3.19 16.79 -5.91
C GLY A 690 -2.02 17.60 -6.48
N LYS A 691 -1.41 18.48 -5.69
CA LYS A 691 -0.16 19.18 -6.06
C LYS A 691 1.08 18.35 -5.76
N ASN A 692 2.20 18.76 -6.36
CA ASN A 692 3.52 18.17 -6.11
C ASN A 692 3.52 16.65 -6.36
N LYS A 693 2.84 16.21 -7.41
CA LYS A 693 2.72 14.80 -7.77
C LYS A 693 3.57 14.43 -8.98
N THR A 694 4.26 15.39 -9.60
CA THR A 694 5.13 15.18 -10.76
C THR A 694 6.55 15.64 -10.47
N TRP A 695 7.54 15.06 -11.15
CA TRP A 695 8.94 15.53 -11.05
C TRP A 695 9.08 16.98 -11.51
N GLU A 696 8.31 17.41 -12.51
CA GLU A 696 8.32 18.80 -12.98
C GLU A 696 7.88 19.78 -11.90
N GLU A 697 6.85 19.46 -11.10
CA GLU A 697 6.44 20.28 -9.96
C GLU A 697 7.51 20.32 -8.84
N LEU A 698 8.32 19.26 -8.70
CA LEU A 698 9.34 19.15 -7.66
C LEU A 698 10.65 19.85 -8.01
N LEU A 699 10.99 19.95 -9.29
CA LEU A 699 12.23 20.58 -9.76
C LEU A 699 12.43 22.01 -9.22
N PRO A 700 11.46 22.94 -9.30
CA PRO A 700 11.61 24.28 -8.75
C PRO A 700 11.90 24.31 -7.23
N HIS A 701 11.38 23.33 -6.48
CA HIS A 701 11.64 23.24 -5.04
C HIS A 701 13.08 22.80 -4.75
N TYR A 702 13.64 21.88 -5.55
CA TYR A 702 15.04 21.47 -5.41
C TYR A 702 16.02 22.54 -5.93
N GLU A 703 15.64 23.33 -6.93
CA GLU A 703 16.43 24.49 -7.35
C GLU A 703 16.44 25.57 -6.27
N LYS A 704 15.30 25.81 -5.62
CA LYS A 704 15.20 26.72 -4.48
C LYS A 704 16.01 26.23 -3.28
N GLU A 705 16.03 24.94 -2.99
CA GLU A 705 16.88 24.33 -1.95
C GLU A 705 18.36 24.68 -2.15
N LEU A 706 18.88 24.55 -3.38
CA LEU A 706 20.26 24.94 -3.70
C LEU A 706 20.48 26.46 -3.56
N ALA A 707 19.56 27.28 -4.06
CA ALA A 707 19.68 28.73 -3.99
C ALA A 707 19.71 29.24 -2.54
N ASN A 708 18.83 28.71 -1.68
CA ASN A 708 18.79 29.00 -0.25
C ASN A 708 20.12 28.61 0.42
N PHE A 709 20.63 27.40 0.13
CA PHE A 709 21.91 26.94 0.64
C PHE A 709 23.07 27.88 0.26
N GLN A 710 23.17 28.27 -1.01
CA GLN A 710 24.23 29.17 -1.49
C GLN A 710 24.17 30.53 -0.78
N ALA A 711 22.98 31.10 -0.60
CA ALA A 711 22.78 32.36 0.12
C ALA A 711 23.20 32.28 1.60
N HIS A 712 22.85 31.18 2.27
CA HIS A 712 23.23 30.95 3.66
C HIS A 712 24.72 30.68 3.85
N LEU A 713 25.34 29.91 2.96
CA LEU A 713 26.78 29.70 2.97
C LEU A 713 27.53 31.03 2.79
N GLN A 714 27.07 31.89 1.89
CA GLN A 714 27.66 33.22 1.72
C GLN A 714 27.52 34.06 2.99
N THR A 715 26.35 34.03 3.63
CA THR A 715 26.12 34.70 4.93
C THR A 715 27.07 34.19 6.02
N LEU A 716 27.26 32.87 6.13
CA LEU A 716 28.20 32.27 7.08
C LEU A 716 29.64 32.70 6.82
N LYS A 717 30.07 32.75 5.55
CA LYS A 717 31.40 33.23 5.18
C LYS A 717 31.60 34.70 5.50
N ASP A 718 30.59 35.54 5.27
CA ASP A 718 30.64 36.96 5.58
C ASP A 718 30.66 37.21 7.10
N LYS A 719 29.93 36.40 7.89
CA LYS A 719 30.04 36.38 9.36
C LYS A 719 31.43 35.97 9.83
N ALA A 720 31.98 34.87 9.30
CA ALA A 720 33.33 34.42 9.62
C ALA A 720 34.41 35.47 9.24
N ALA A 721 34.15 36.27 8.20
CA ALA A 721 34.98 37.40 7.79
C ALA A 721 34.72 38.70 8.57
N GLY A 722 33.83 38.69 9.57
CA GLY A 722 33.52 39.85 10.43
C GLY A 722 32.72 40.96 9.74
N LYS A 723 32.07 40.68 8.61
CA LYS A 723 31.27 41.67 7.84
C LYS A 723 29.83 41.83 8.36
N VAL A 724 29.37 40.90 9.19
CA VAL A 724 28.00 40.86 9.74
C VAL A 724 28.10 40.51 11.23
N THR A 725 27.47 41.29 12.10
CA THR A 725 27.34 41.01 13.54
C THR A 725 26.02 40.32 13.83
N ASP A 726 26.02 39.34 14.74
CA ASP A 726 24.80 38.61 15.12
C ASP A 726 23.80 39.53 15.84
N GLU A 727 22.67 39.81 15.19
CA GLU A 727 21.43 40.11 15.92
C GLU A 727 20.80 38.75 16.27
N ALA A 728 20.76 38.42 17.55
CA ALA A 728 19.97 37.29 18.02
C ALA A 728 18.52 37.53 17.61
N GLN A 729 17.98 36.68 16.75
CA GLN A 729 16.60 36.78 16.30
C GLN A 729 15.70 36.67 17.55
N SER A 730 14.99 37.74 17.93
CA SER A 730 14.06 37.67 19.06
C SER A 730 12.88 36.80 18.67
N ILE A 731 12.61 35.77 19.47
CA ILE A 731 11.43 34.94 19.32
C ILE A 731 10.29 35.62 20.07
N GLU A 732 9.36 36.21 19.33
CA GLU A 732 8.22 36.89 19.89
C GLU A 732 7.12 35.88 20.31
N PRO A 733 6.41 36.13 21.43
CA PRO A 733 5.23 35.34 21.80
C PRO A 733 4.14 35.40 20.73
N LEU A 734 3.43 34.28 20.52
CA LEU A 734 2.31 34.22 19.60
C LEU A 734 1.15 35.09 20.08
N HIS A 735 0.46 35.73 19.14
CA HIS A 735 -0.71 36.55 19.47
C HIS A 735 -1.90 35.64 19.83
N PRO A 736 -2.54 35.82 21.01
CA PRO A 736 -3.71 35.02 21.38
C PRO A 736 -4.93 35.36 20.50
N ALA A 737 -5.57 34.34 19.93
CA ALA A 737 -6.85 34.51 19.23
C ALA A 737 -8.03 34.51 20.21
N THR A 738 -9.02 35.36 19.96
CA THR A 738 -10.27 35.37 20.73
C THR A 738 -11.24 34.36 20.15
N VAL A 739 -11.53 33.30 20.89
CA VAL A 739 -12.57 32.31 20.58
C VAL A 739 -13.64 32.27 21.67
N LYS A 740 -14.85 31.84 21.31
CA LYS A 740 -15.95 31.62 22.25
C LYS A 740 -16.15 30.12 22.46
N LEU A 741 -15.73 29.60 23.61
CA LEU A 741 -16.01 28.21 23.99
C LEU A 741 -17.50 28.03 24.30
N SER A 742 -18.07 26.91 23.87
CA SER A 742 -19.41 26.41 24.20
C SER A 742 -19.29 25.01 24.83
N GLY A 743 -20.25 24.60 25.67
CA GLY A 743 -20.26 23.25 26.26
C GLY A 743 -19.22 23.01 27.38
N GLY A 744 -19.61 23.22 28.65
CA GLY A 744 -18.77 22.92 29.81
C GLY A 744 -17.43 23.69 29.82
N ALA A 745 -17.46 24.99 30.14
CA ALA A 745 -16.31 25.88 29.98
C ALA A 745 -15.05 25.37 30.72
N LEU A 746 -14.03 24.95 29.96
CA LEU A 746 -12.70 24.70 30.49
C LEU A 746 -12.15 25.98 31.13
N ARG A 747 -11.44 25.83 32.25
CA ARG A 747 -10.92 26.97 33.01
C ARG A 747 -9.76 27.61 32.25
N PRO A 748 -9.85 28.88 31.82
CA PRO A 748 -8.73 29.55 31.19
C PRO A 748 -7.59 29.79 32.19
N VAL A 749 -6.36 29.56 31.75
CA VAL A 749 -5.12 29.76 32.51
C VAL A 749 -4.13 30.49 31.61
N ARG A 750 -3.55 31.59 32.12
CA ARG A 750 -2.46 32.26 31.41
C ARG A 750 -1.23 31.37 31.41
N LEU A 751 -0.70 31.07 30.23
CA LEU A 751 0.43 30.18 30.08
C LEU A 751 1.73 30.88 30.47
N SER A 752 2.36 30.41 31.53
CA SER A 752 3.64 30.90 32.07
C SER A 752 4.29 29.80 32.91
N GLU A 753 5.57 29.97 33.27
CA GLU A 753 6.17 29.16 34.33
C GLU A 753 5.31 29.21 35.61
N GLY A 754 5.21 28.08 36.29
CA GLY A 754 4.39 27.89 37.48
C GLY A 754 2.88 27.67 37.22
N ALA A 755 2.41 27.81 35.98
CA ALA A 755 1.00 27.56 35.64
C ALA A 755 0.61 26.09 35.85
N VAL A 756 -0.64 25.85 36.24
CA VAL A 756 -1.21 24.51 36.40
C VAL A 756 -2.17 24.25 35.25
N LEU A 757 -1.82 23.30 34.39
CA LEU A 757 -2.61 22.93 33.20
C LEU A 757 -3.45 21.67 33.42
N LEU A 758 -3.06 20.80 34.36
CA LEU A 758 -3.78 19.59 34.73
C LEU A 758 -4.45 19.77 36.10
N THR A 759 -5.78 19.87 36.17
CA THR A 759 -6.51 20.22 37.40
C THR A 759 -6.42 19.14 38.49
N ASN A 760 -6.31 17.87 38.09
CA ASN A 760 -6.11 16.73 38.97
C ASN A 760 -4.64 16.55 39.43
N MET A 761 -3.69 17.31 38.86
CA MET A 761 -2.27 17.24 39.20
C MET A 761 -1.69 18.63 39.49
N PRO A 762 -2.12 19.31 40.58
CA PRO A 762 -1.70 20.68 40.89
C PRO A 762 -0.19 20.83 41.17
N GLN A 763 0.51 19.73 41.45
CA GLN A 763 1.96 19.69 41.58
C GLN A 763 2.71 19.71 40.24
N ALA A 764 2.09 19.28 39.13
CA ALA A 764 2.70 19.23 37.81
C ALA A 764 2.66 20.62 37.14
N LYS A 765 3.40 21.57 37.70
CA LYS A 765 3.44 22.96 37.22
C LYS A 765 4.33 23.07 35.99
N VAL A 766 4.05 24.03 35.11
CA VAL A 766 4.93 24.36 33.99
C VAL A 766 6.30 24.78 34.53
N GLN A 767 7.32 23.97 34.24
CA GLN A 767 8.71 24.24 34.63
C GLN A 767 9.42 25.08 33.58
N ALA A 768 9.16 24.83 32.30
CA ALA A 768 9.73 25.55 31.18
C ALA A 768 8.78 25.49 29.97
N LEU A 769 8.83 26.51 29.12
CA LEU A 769 8.04 26.61 27.88
C LEU A 769 8.77 27.42 26.82
N ALA A 770 8.49 27.11 25.55
CA ALA A 770 8.98 27.87 24.41
C ALA A 770 8.50 29.34 24.46
N PRO A 771 9.33 30.33 24.09
CA PRO A 771 8.95 31.75 24.13
C PRO A 771 7.68 32.08 23.35
N GLU A 772 7.43 31.38 22.24
CA GLU A 772 6.22 31.49 21.41
C GLU A 772 4.93 31.24 22.20
N LEU A 773 4.98 30.37 23.21
CA LEU A 773 3.82 29.96 24.00
C LEU A 773 3.52 30.94 25.15
N ALA A 774 4.48 31.80 25.50
CA ALA A 774 4.38 32.64 26.70
C ALA A 774 3.19 33.62 26.60
N GLY A 775 2.31 33.59 27.60
CA GLY A 775 1.19 34.53 27.69
C GLY A 775 -0.06 34.14 26.90
N LEU A 776 -0.06 33.04 26.14
CA LEU A 776 -1.28 32.48 25.57
C LEU A 776 -2.30 32.12 26.66
N THR A 777 -3.58 32.08 26.29
CA THR A 777 -4.63 31.56 27.18
C THR A 777 -4.80 30.07 26.94
N ALA A 778 -4.14 29.27 27.77
CA ALA A 778 -4.33 27.82 27.83
C ALA A 778 -5.64 27.49 28.56
N TYR A 779 -6.07 26.24 28.46
CA TYR A 779 -7.27 25.76 29.14
C TYR A 779 -6.89 24.57 30.03
N ALA A 780 -7.14 24.72 31.33
CA ALA A 780 -6.87 23.66 32.28
C ALA A 780 -7.88 22.52 32.11
N VAL A 781 -7.37 21.30 32.06
CA VAL A 781 -8.11 20.06 31.80
C VAL A 781 -7.90 19.08 32.95
N ASP A 782 -8.85 18.18 33.17
CA ASP A 782 -8.68 17.10 34.14
C ASP A 782 -8.06 15.89 33.46
N GLY A 783 -6.79 15.59 33.76
CA GLY A 783 -6.08 14.48 33.14
C GLY A 783 -6.64 13.10 33.50
N ALA A 784 -7.43 12.96 34.57
CA ALA A 784 -8.10 11.70 34.87
C ALA A 784 -9.32 11.53 33.95
N SER A 785 -10.15 12.57 33.81
CA SER A 785 -11.27 12.57 32.86
C SER A 785 -10.81 12.40 31.42
N GLN A 786 -9.72 13.04 31.00
CA GLN A 786 -9.19 12.88 29.64
C GLN A 786 -8.82 11.43 29.30
N ARG A 787 -8.37 10.64 30.27
CA ARG A 787 -8.02 9.22 30.06
C ARG A 787 -9.24 8.33 29.88
N GLU A 788 -10.41 8.74 30.36
CA GLU A 788 -11.64 7.96 30.30
C GLU A 788 -12.56 8.43 29.17
N GLU A 789 -12.65 9.74 28.95
CA GLU A 789 -13.66 10.37 28.08
C GLU A 789 -13.05 11.16 26.90
N GLY A 790 -11.72 11.31 26.83
CA GLY A 790 -11.05 12.20 25.89
C GLY A 790 -11.25 13.68 26.21
N THR A 791 -11.00 14.56 25.23
CA THR A 791 -11.24 16.01 25.40
C THR A 791 -12.14 16.53 24.29
N LYS A 792 -13.35 16.95 24.65
CA LYS A 792 -14.25 17.64 23.73
C LYS A 792 -14.07 19.15 23.82
N LEU A 793 -13.81 19.78 22.68
CA LEU A 793 -13.74 21.23 22.53
C LEU A 793 -14.84 21.67 21.56
N GLU A 794 -15.76 22.52 22.02
CA GLU A 794 -16.69 23.22 21.15
C GLU A 794 -16.40 24.72 21.23
N PHE A 795 -16.19 25.35 20.08
CA PHE A 795 -15.87 26.77 20.03
C PHE A 795 -16.39 27.43 18.76
N THR A 796 -16.58 28.75 18.84
CA THR A 796 -16.82 29.60 17.69
C THR A 796 -15.68 30.61 17.54
N CYS A 797 -15.18 30.78 16.32
CA CYS A 797 -14.22 31.80 15.93
C CYS A 797 -14.77 32.66 14.78
N THR A 798 -14.34 33.91 14.71
CA THR A 798 -14.79 34.88 13.68
C THR A 798 -13.80 35.03 12.53
N GLY A 799 -12.61 34.45 12.66
CA GLY A 799 -11.57 34.38 11.64
C GLY A 799 -10.80 33.05 11.78
N PRO A 800 -9.86 32.78 10.86
CA PRO A 800 -9.00 31.61 10.96
C PRO A 800 -8.19 31.61 12.26
N VAL A 801 -8.14 30.46 12.92
CA VAL A 801 -7.39 30.27 14.17
C VAL A 801 -6.65 28.92 14.15
N LYS A 802 -5.60 28.83 14.96
CA LYS A 802 -4.91 27.58 15.26
C LYS A 802 -5.05 27.27 16.75
N LEU A 803 -5.55 26.09 17.07
CA LEU A 803 -5.47 25.52 18.41
C LEU A 803 -4.11 24.85 18.57
N LEU A 804 -3.39 25.18 19.63
CA LEU A 804 -2.13 24.53 20.00
C LEU A 804 -2.39 23.44 21.04
N VAL A 805 -2.01 22.21 20.69
CA VAL A 805 -2.18 21.03 21.55
C VAL A 805 -0.81 20.44 21.88
N GLY A 806 -0.52 20.25 23.16
CA GLY A 806 0.71 19.65 23.64
C GLY A 806 0.55 18.15 23.89
N TYR A 807 1.31 17.33 23.17
CA TYR A 807 1.36 15.88 23.36
C TYR A 807 2.65 15.48 24.06
N PHE A 808 2.53 14.70 25.13
CA PHE A 808 3.67 14.20 25.92
C PHE A 808 4.46 13.16 25.13
N LYS A 809 5.79 13.23 25.19
CA LYS A 809 6.73 12.28 24.55
C LYS A 809 6.87 11.01 25.41
N ASP A 810 5.79 10.26 25.58
CA ASP A 810 5.77 8.99 26.33
C ASP A 810 4.63 8.10 25.81
N ASP A 811 4.98 6.86 25.45
CA ASP A 811 4.06 5.91 24.78
C ASP A 811 3.10 5.19 25.75
N GLN A 812 3.15 5.48 27.05
CA GLN A 812 2.20 4.91 28.01
C GLN A 812 0.77 5.32 27.69
N LYS A 813 -0.18 4.37 27.76
CA LYS A 813 -1.64 4.56 27.55
C LYS A 813 -2.27 5.71 28.35
N LYS A 814 -1.62 6.23 29.40
CA LYS A 814 -2.10 7.35 30.19
C LYS A 814 -1.97 8.71 29.48
N TYR A 815 -1.15 8.79 28.44
CA TYR A 815 -0.95 9.98 27.61
C TYR A 815 -1.70 9.83 26.29
N ALA A 816 -2.22 10.93 25.77
CA ALA A 816 -2.85 10.91 24.45
C ALA A 816 -1.80 10.66 23.38
N LYS A 817 -2.10 9.77 22.43
CA LYS A 817 -1.22 9.52 21.28
C LYS A 817 -1.24 10.73 20.33
N THR A 818 -0.08 11.01 19.73
CA THR A 818 0.03 12.02 18.67
C THR A 818 -0.70 11.58 17.41
N PRO A 819 -1.26 12.53 16.61
CA PRO A 819 -1.80 12.22 15.29
C PRO A 819 -0.74 11.53 14.41
N THR A 820 -1.06 10.36 13.84
CA THR A 820 -0.11 9.54 13.07
C THR A 820 -0.75 9.02 11.79
N LEU A 821 -0.30 9.50 10.63
CA LEU A 821 -0.92 9.22 9.33
C LEU A 821 -0.82 7.76 8.88
N GLU A 822 0.20 7.02 9.33
CA GLU A 822 0.39 5.59 9.02
C GLU A 822 -0.74 4.69 9.54
N THR A 823 -1.44 5.12 10.58
CA THR A 823 -2.54 4.37 11.22
C THR A 823 -3.85 5.16 11.31
N ASP A 824 -3.83 6.45 10.97
CA ASP A 824 -4.99 7.34 10.97
C ASP A 824 -4.95 8.32 9.80
N ALA A 825 -5.66 8.03 8.72
CA ALA A 825 -5.74 8.92 7.57
C ALA A 825 -6.42 10.29 7.87
N SER A 826 -7.09 10.45 9.02
CA SER A 826 -7.63 11.74 9.49
C SER A 826 -6.61 12.57 10.29
N ALA A 827 -5.42 12.03 10.57
CA ALA A 827 -4.37 12.66 11.37
C ALA A 827 -3.82 13.98 10.78
N ASN A 828 -4.25 14.39 9.59
CA ASN A 828 -3.93 15.69 9.00
C ASN A 828 -5.18 16.53 8.60
N GLU A 829 -6.38 16.16 9.05
CA GLU A 829 -7.64 16.88 8.75
C GLU A 829 -7.55 18.38 9.08
N TYR A 830 -6.83 18.73 10.14
CA TYR A 830 -6.62 20.10 10.64
C TYR A 830 -5.17 20.58 10.44
N GLY A 831 -4.35 19.87 9.64
CA GLY A 831 -2.92 20.18 9.47
C GLY A 831 -2.03 19.76 10.66
N GLN A 832 -2.51 18.84 11.50
CA GLN A 832 -1.92 18.50 12.80
C GLN A 832 -0.90 17.36 12.77
N ALA A 833 -0.61 16.77 11.61
CA ALA A 833 0.20 15.55 11.52
C ALA A 833 1.64 15.74 12.02
N GLU A 834 2.19 16.94 11.84
CA GLU A 834 3.57 17.27 12.23
C GLU A 834 3.57 18.29 13.38
N PRO A 835 4.46 18.14 14.37
CA PRO A 835 4.61 19.12 15.43
C PRO A 835 5.14 20.45 14.87
N VAL A 836 4.57 21.56 15.30
CA VAL A 836 5.05 22.92 14.99
C VAL A 836 6.10 23.40 15.98
N LEU A 837 6.11 22.90 17.22
CA LEU A 837 7.19 23.16 18.16
C LEU A 837 7.58 21.85 18.85
N THR A 838 8.78 21.34 18.60
CA THR A 838 9.28 20.15 19.31
C THR A 838 9.98 20.55 20.60
N ASN A 839 9.94 19.69 21.62
CA ASN A 839 10.61 19.91 22.91
C ASN A 839 10.17 21.24 23.58
N ALA A 840 8.88 21.56 23.51
CA ALA A 840 8.39 22.94 23.63
C ALA A 840 7.75 23.29 24.97
N ILE A 841 7.35 22.30 25.78
CA ILE A 841 6.83 22.57 27.13
C ILE A 841 7.11 21.40 28.06
N HIS A 842 7.55 21.71 29.29
CA HIS A 842 7.87 20.73 30.33
C HIS A 842 7.08 21.04 31.61
N LEU A 843 6.41 20.03 32.15
CA LEU A 843 5.70 20.11 33.43
C LEU A 843 6.49 19.32 34.48
N GLU A 844 6.50 19.80 35.73
CA GLU A 844 7.21 19.15 36.83
C GLU A 844 6.73 17.71 37.03
N GLY A 845 7.66 16.76 36.99
CA GLY A 845 7.38 15.33 37.16
C GLY A 845 6.65 14.67 35.97
N MET A 846 6.58 15.35 34.82
CA MET A 846 5.92 14.88 33.60
C MET A 846 6.91 14.79 32.44
N PRO A 847 6.65 13.97 31.41
CA PRO A 847 7.44 13.99 30.18
C PRO A 847 7.44 15.36 29.50
N LEU A 848 8.43 15.60 28.65
CA LEU A 848 8.47 16.76 27.77
C LEU A 848 7.39 16.62 26.68
N ALA A 849 6.78 17.72 26.24
CA ALA A 849 5.74 17.69 25.22
C ALA A 849 6.13 18.46 23.94
N ASN A 850 5.66 17.92 22.81
CA ASN A 850 5.67 18.57 21.50
C ASN A 850 4.32 19.26 21.27
N VAL A 851 4.32 20.37 20.53
CA VAL A 851 3.12 21.14 20.21
C VAL A 851 2.72 20.91 18.76
N HIS A 852 1.48 20.50 18.57
CA HIS A 852 0.83 20.37 17.27
C HIS A 852 -0.18 21.51 17.08
N ALA A 853 -0.34 21.97 15.85
CA ALA A 853 -1.30 23.01 15.51
C ALA A 853 -2.49 22.41 14.75
N TYR A 854 -3.70 22.69 15.23
CA TYR A 854 -4.95 22.33 14.57
C TYR A 854 -5.57 23.60 13.98
N SER A 855 -5.67 23.67 12.66
CA SER A 855 -6.14 24.84 11.92
C SER A 855 -7.65 24.78 11.71
N PHE A 856 -8.32 25.91 11.95
CA PHE A 856 -9.76 26.06 11.80
C PHE A 856 -10.09 27.38 11.09
N GLU A 857 -10.99 27.31 10.12
CA GLU A 857 -11.58 28.49 9.48
C GLU A 857 -12.60 29.19 10.40
N ALA A 858 -13.09 30.37 10.01
CA ALA A 858 -14.16 31.05 10.75
C ALA A 858 -15.42 30.17 10.81
N GLY A 859 -16.01 30.00 12.00
CA GLY A 859 -17.19 29.16 12.16
C GLY A 859 -17.34 28.57 13.55
N SER A 860 -18.29 27.64 13.69
CA SER A 860 -18.49 26.83 14.89
C SER A 860 -17.91 25.44 14.66
N HIS A 861 -17.09 24.99 15.61
CA HIS A 861 -16.31 23.77 15.50
C HIS A 861 -16.53 22.87 16.71
N THR A 862 -16.48 21.57 16.47
CA THR A 862 -16.40 20.54 17.51
C THR A 862 -15.20 19.66 17.19
N LEU A 863 -14.26 19.59 18.13
CA LEU A 863 -13.09 18.72 18.07
C LEU A 863 -13.13 17.75 19.25
N LEU A 864 -12.93 16.47 18.95
CA LEU A 864 -12.63 15.44 19.95
C LEU A 864 -11.13 15.13 19.85
N LEU A 865 -10.39 15.40 20.91
CA LEU A 865 -9.00 14.94 21.03
C LEU A 865 -8.98 13.50 21.53
N PRO A 866 -7.92 12.73 21.20
CA PRO A 866 -7.79 11.34 21.63
C PRO A 866 -7.90 11.17 23.15
N THR A 867 -8.31 9.98 23.58
CA THR A 867 -8.22 9.59 25.00
C THR A 867 -6.77 9.64 25.49
N GLY A 868 -6.59 10.08 26.74
CA GLY A 868 -5.28 10.25 27.38
C GLY A 868 -4.94 11.71 27.72
N MET A 869 -3.95 11.91 28.59
CA MET A 869 -3.54 13.27 29.00
C MET A 869 -2.91 14.03 27.82
N ALA A 870 -3.47 15.20 27.51
CA ALA A 870 -2.97 16.16 26.52
C ALA A 870 -3.15 17.59 27.03
N LEU A 871 -2.30 18.52 26.60
CA LEU A 871 -2.35 19.92 26.98
C LEU A 871 -3.12 20.74 25.95
N VAL A 872 -4.05 21.59 26.39
CA VAL A 872 -4.76 22.55 25.53
C VAL A 872 -4.13 23.93 25.74
N LEU A 873 -3.14 24.29 24.92
CA LEU A 873 -2.24 25.43 25.15
C LEU A 873 -2.81 26.78 24.70
N GLY A 874 -3.93 26.75 23.97
CA GLY A 874 -4.69 27.94 23.60
C GLY A 874 -4.80 28.13 22.09
N PHE A 875 -5.45 29.24 21.70
CA PHE A 875 -5.67 29.60 20.30
C PHE A 875 -4.78 30.77 19.90
N THR A 876 -4.30 30.76 18.66
CA THR A 876 -3.58 31.86 18.03
C THR A 876 -4.09 32.12 16.62
N ASP A 877 -4.06 33.38 16.19
CA ASP A 877 -4.29 33.82 14.80
C ASP A 877 -2.97 34.06 14.06
N SER A 878 -1.84 33.87 14.75
CA SER A 878 -0.50 34.02 14.19
C SER A 878 -0.11 32.82 13.32
N SER A 879 0.74 33.08 12.33
CA SER A 879 1.53 32.02 11.71
C SER A 879 2.48 31.42 12.75
N VAL A 880 2.52 30.10 12.85
CA VAL A 880 3.44 29.38 13.75
C VAL A 880 4.55 28.81 12.89
N THR A 881 5.78 29.25 13.12
CA THR A 881 6.96 28.74 12.41
C THR A 881 7.46 27.48 13.08
N ALA A 882 7.67 26.42 12.30
CA ALA A 882 8.15 25.15 12.85
C ALA A 882 9.55 25.30 13.46
N ARG A 883 9.75 24.90 14.73
CA ARG A 883 11.04 25.03 15.42
C ARG A 883 11.26 23.96 16.49
N ASN A 884 12.52 23.53 16.68
CA ASN A 884 12.91 22.83 17.90
C ASN A 884 13.12 23.85 19.03
N ALA A 885 12.31 23.78 20.07
CA ALA A 885 12.45 24.65 21.23
C ALA A 885 13.65 24.29 22.12
N ALA A 886 14.26 23.11 21.90
CA ALA A 886 15.49 22.65 22.54
C ALA A 886 15.48 22.69 24.08
N LEU A 887 14.30 22.57 24.71
CA LEU A 887 14.22 22.49 26.19
C LEU A 887 14.84 21.20 26.74
N ASP A 888 15.12 20.22 25.89
CA ASP A 888 15.89 19.02 26.22
C ASP A 888 17.42 19.21 26.13
N GLY A 889 17.89 20.37 25.68
CA GLY A 889 19.31 20.67 25.49
C GLY A 889 19.91 20.15 24.18
N SER A 890 19.08 19.80 23.19
CA SER A 890 19.56 19.40 21.85
C SER A 890 20.12 20.58 21.04
N ASP A 891 21.28 20.40 20.41
CA ASP A 891 21.84 21.35 19.42
C ASP A 891 20.92 21.41 18.18
N ASP A 892 20.78 22.60 17.58
CA ASP A 892 20.01 22.76 16.34
C ASP A 892 20.63 21.94 15.21
N ALA A 893 19.83 21.12 14.55
CA ALA A 893 20.22 20.43 13.32
C ALA A 893 20.51 21.44 12.19
N MET A 894 21.39 21.09 11.25
CA MET A 894 21.83 22.02 10.19
C MET A 894 20.84 22.18 9.02
N ASP A 895 19.59 21.72 9.14
CA ASP A 895 18.59 21.84 8.07
C ASP A 895 18.17 23.29 7.80
N TRP A 896 18.40 24.21 8.73
CA TRP A 896 18.16 25.65 8.55
C TRP A 896 18.91 26.24 7.35
N LEU A 897 20.02 25.62 6.92
CA LEU A 897 20.79 26.04 5.75
C LEU A 897 19.96 26.02 4.46
N PHE A 898 18.81 25.35 4.42
CA PHE A 898 18.01 25.14 3.20
C PHE A 898 16.70 25.94 3.12
N TYR A 899 16.36 26.77 4.11
CA TYR A 899 15.04 27.46 4.16
C TYR A 899 15.02 28.89 3.64
#